data_AF-A0AA85JXJ5-F1
#
_entry.id   AF-A0AA85JXJ5-F1
#
_cell.length_a   1.000
_cell.length_b   1.000
_cell.length_c   1.000
_cell.angle_alpha   90.00
_cell.angle_beta   90.00
_cell.angle_gamma   90.00
#
_symmetry.space_group_name_H-M   'P 1'
#
loop_
_entity.id
_entity.type
_entity.pdbx_description
1 polymer ?
#
loop_
_entity_poly.entity_id
_entity_poly.type
_entity_poly.pdbx_seq_one_letter_code
_entity_poly.pdbx_strand_id
1 'polypeptide(L)'
;MFDFTTLSLICNPSLIMITETWCTPQICDKDISIDNYYVFRGDRNYGRGGGCAMYIRSDIKATQCFYPELITDNDSVWAILRLSHSSSYLIGCIYHPPCSTVEGNMKLASTFAYATSLPHTAKIICGDFNMPDVVWQPLSSPKRYNEFINIIETKEWQQHVQYPTRLSKILDLVFTNGIIPTTLRVGKEFPGSDHRVVFGTFNICTSMSSTINANKVLLRGYRHAQWDELKPYIRTLDWEPYFTCSSAIETNKLLYENLGFAHDFIAPVRLVKTRPKQPDFIPVKIRNRLRKHARQFYRFNDFSSLITLKQTYDSYKSNQLSESIKLERILHSRPDNTEALVKLIKSRINNNRISIPNLLLDGEKLHEDPQEICELFSSHFSSYYTIEETVDSLEVPTIPNHFLGNITFTQQKISSAIASLRTSYNAGPDGIPSILLKRGGEDIPIILLKFFILSLNNGSYPECWKLSFITPRHKQGPTSNIENYRPINITSVVSRVMEKVIGQDIASYLHLHKVFTPAQHGFLKNRSCSTCLLDYFDDVTAKRDHGLYVATLFFDFKKAFDKVPHKRLILKLKSYGFQDPLLSWLISFLEDRSQVVKFANNYSSPRPIRSGVIQGSVLGPLLFVIYINDICSVIKHGTPYLFADDLKIVYSFPHSTLNEGFTHIQDDLDRLHNWSNDWQLPFNSDKCGVLYFNNSHPNFRLHLGNSFLQTLSSIKDLGVTYSQNLTFSQYAKALVSKCRRLTGLLHRKMYTNEAKVLLYKVMVRPVLEYCTIVFGFMHGYDRVRIENIQRSFTRRLLYKHEGLTYADRCKMYGLQPLWLRRLKLNLTFLFRLLHGYIKSSNPIAFNNLPIYTLRNHENTLSISRFRTKLRSRFFKIQYSALWNELPLTVRSCRSPTEFQRLLNEFLSTKELRSTYPYFIHMGRSTSFSTTDPSAIPPI
;
A
#
# COMPACT_ATOMS: atom_id res chain seq x y z
N MET A 1 -2.51 17.91 26.80
CA MET A 1 -3.20 16.62 26.73
C MET A 1 -2.60 15.72 27.82
N PHE A 2 -3.10 15.81 29.05
CA PHE A 2 -2.80 14.78 30.05
C PHE A 2 -3.29 13.43 29.49
N ASP A 3 -2.49 12.40 29.65
CA ASP A 3 -2.64 11.16 28.90
C ASP A 3 -3.77 10.30 29.50
N PHE A 4 -4.98 10.34 28.92
CA PHE A 4 -6.11 9.45 29.26
C PHE A 4 -5.72 7.96 29.21
N THR A 5 -4.65 7.61 28.51
CA THR A 5 -4.01 6.28 28.58
C THR A 5 -3.59 5.90 29.99
N THR A 6 -3.26 6.88 30.84
CA THR A 6 -2.95 6.67 32.26
C THR A 6 -4.20 6.27 33.03
N LEU A 7 -5.33 6.96 32.81
CA LEU A 7 -6.63 6.60 33.41
C LEU A 7 -7.10 5.23 32.93
N SER A 8 -6.98 4.91 31.64
CA SER A 8 -7.38 3.61 31.12
C SER A 8 -6.53 2.46 31.68
N LEU A 9 -5.21 2.67 31.81
CA LEU A 9 -4.29 1.70 32.41
C LEU A 9 -4.57 1.43 33.90
N ILE A 10 -4.98 2.48 34.62
CA ILE A 10 -5.11 2.45 36.07
C ILE A 10 -6.50 1.99 36.50
N CYS A 11 -7.53 2.56 35.89
CA CYS A 11 -8.93 2.40 36.27
C CYS A 11 -9.61 1.29 35.46
N ASN A 12 -9.05 0.92 34.29
CA ASN A 12 -9.63 -0.03 33.33
C ASN A 12 -11.16 0.14 33.13
N PRO A 13 -11.66 1.38 32.97
CA PRO A 13 -13.09 1.66 32.86
C PRO A 13 -13.68 0.97 31.64
N SER A 14 -14.93 0.51 31.72
CA SER A 14 -15.61 -0.07 30.54
C SER A 14 -15.86 0.97 29.45
N LEU A 15 -16.05 2.22 29.83
CA LEU A 15 -16.43 3.35 28.98
C LEU A 15 -15.74 4.63 29.48
N ILE A 16 -15.17 5.41 28.57
CA ILE A 16 -14.63 6.76 28.82
C ILE A 16 -15.28 7.69 27.80
N MET A 17 -15.79 8.83 28.25
CA MET A 17 -16.37 9.86 27.40
C MET A 17 -15.65 11.18 27.62
N ILE A 18 -15.38 11.90 26.54
CA ILE A 18 -14.59 13.12 26.54
C ILE A 18 -15.27 14.12 25.62
N THR A 19 -15.55 15.31 26.14
CA THR A 19 -15.97 16.49 25.40
C THR A 19 -14.79 17.42 25.17
N GLU A 20 -14.91 18.36 24.24
CA GLU A 20 -13.85 19.28 23.84
C GLU A 20 -12.52 18.61 23.44
N THR A 21 -12.61 17.60 22.59
CA THR A 21 -11.41 16.87 22.11
C THR A 21 -10.50 17.71 21.22
N TRP A 22 -11.05 18.75 20.57
CA TRP A 22 -10.41 19.60 19.56
C TRP A 22 -9.80 18.79 18.41
N CYS A 23 -10.31 17.57 18.22
CA CYS A 23 -9.89 16.68 17.17
C CYS A 23 -10.48 17.12 15.83
N THR A 24 -9.71 16.91 14.77
CA THR A 24 -10.11 17.24 13.40
C THR A 24 -9.91 16.02 12.50
N PRO A 25 -10.58 15.96 11.33
CA PRO A 25 -10.42 14.82 10.41
C PRO A 25 -8.99 14.57 9.93
N GLN A 26 -8.06 15.52 10.14
CA GLN A 26 -6.63 15.36 9.83
C GLN A 26 -5.85 14.58 10.90
N ILE A 27 -6.38 14.46 12.13
CA ILE A 27 -5.81 13.63 13.19
C ILE A 27 -6.32 12.21 13.00
N CYS A 28 -5.42 11.25 12.85
CA CYS A 28 -5.79 9.84 12.68
C CYS A 28 -6.22 9.24 14.02
N ASP A 29 -7.18 8.33 14.04
CA ASP A 29 -7.58 7.61 15.27
C ASP A 29 -6.41 6.92 15.96
N LYS A 30 -5.40 6.47 15.19
CA LYS A 30 -4.15 5.89 15.71
C LYS A 30 -3.29 6.88 16.49
N ASP A 31 -3.51 8.18 16.32
CA ASP A 31 -2.77 9.22 17.02
C ASP A 31 -3.39 9.51 18.41
N ILE A 32 -4.66 9.11 18.65
CA ILE A 32 -5.39 9.27 19.91
C ILE A 32 -5.87 7.96 20.54
N SER A 33 -5.59 6.81 19.89
CA SER A 33 -6.04 5.49 20.35
C SER A 33 -5.47 5.13 21.71
N ILE A 34 -6.32 4.59 22.57
CA ILE A 34 -5.95 4.01 23.85
C ILE A 34 -5.92 2.49 23.73
N ASP A 35 -4.85 1.87 24.23
CA ASP A 35 -4.69 0.41 24.19
C ASP A 35 -5.84 -0.32 24.91
N ASN A 36 -6.36 -1.38 24.27
CA ASN A 36 -7.56 -2.14 24.67
C ASN A 36 -8.89 -1.39 24.56
N TYR A 37 -8.98 -0.26 23.86
CA TYR A 37 -10.24 0.44 23.64
C TYR A 37 -10.52 0.65 22.15
N TYR A 38 -11.79 0.52 21.77
CA TYR A 38 -12.32 1.14 20.55
C TYR A 38 -12.45 2.64 20.80
N VAL A 39 -12.10 3.46 19.81
CA VAL A 39 -12.34 4.91 19.84
C VAL A 39 -13.42 5.24 18.81
N PHE A 40 -14.47 5.91 19.27
CA PHE A 40 -15.49 6.54 18.44
C PHE A 40 -15.40 8.04 18.67
N ARG A 41 -15.58 8.86 17.64
CA ARG A 41 -15.46 10.33 17.76
C ARG A 41 -16.41 11.07 16.85
N GLY A 42 -16.79 12.27 17.28
CA GLY A 42 -17.46 13.29 16.49
C GLY A 42 -16.56 14.52 16.44
N ASP A 43 -15.96 14.77 15.28
CA ASP A 43 -15.05 15.90 15.08
C ASP A 43 -15.79 17.17 14.67
N ARG A 44 -15.34 18.30 15.20
CA ARG A 44 -15.82 19.60 14.75
C ARG A 44 -15.10 20.02 13.47
N ASN A 45 -15.85 20.29 12.41
CA ASN A 45 -15.28 20.67 11.11
C ASN A 45 -14.95 22.17 10.99
N TYR A 46 -15.55 23.03 11.84
CA TYR A 46 -15.42 24.50 11.75
C TYR A 46 -15.39 25.16 13.15
N GLY A 47 -14.48 26.11 13.38
CA GLY A 47 -14.34 26.88 14.63
C GLY A 47 -13.16 26.46 15.54
N ARG A 48 -12.91 27.23 16.61
CA ARG A 48 -12.01 26.84 17.73
C ARG A 48 -12.86 26.24 18.86
N GLY A 49 -12.44 25.09 19.40
CA GLY A 49 -13.12 24.39 20.51
C GLY A 49 -14.13 23.32 20.06
N GLY A 50 -14.53 22.40 20.96
CA GLY A 50 -15.53 21.35 20.69
C GLY A 50 -14.96 19.98 20.29
N GLY A 51 -15.85 19.10 19.80
CA GLY A 51 -15.60 17.70 19.44
C GLY A 51 -15.76 16.71 20.60
N CYS A 52 -16.22 15.50 20.32
CA CYS A 52 -16.44 14.44 21.32
C CYS A 52 -15.69 13.15 20.97
N ALA A 53 -15.23 12.42 21.99
CA ALA A 53 -14.66 11.09 21.83
C ALA A 53 -15.18 10.14 22.92
N MET A 54 -15.38 8.89 22.51
CA MET A 54 -15.83 7.79 23.35
C MET A 54 -14.84 6.63 23.21
N TYR A 55 -14.30 6.17 24.33
CA TYR A 55 -13.45 4.98 24.37
C TYR A 55 -14.20 3.85 25.06
N ILE A 56 -14.38 2.73 24.35
CA ILE A 56 -15.09 1.56 24.86
C ILE A 56 -14.14 0.38 24.93
N ARG A 57 -14.09 -0.32 26.07
CA ARG A 57 -13.15 -1.42 26.27
C ARG A 57 -13.39 -2.53 25.24
N SER A 58 -12.32 -3.03 24.63
CA SER A 58 -12.35 -3.89 23.43
C SER A 58 -12.96 -5.28 23.62
N ASP A 59 -13.15 -5.71 24.87
CA ASP A 59 -13.91 -6.91 25.25
C ASP A 59 -15.43 -6.69 25.25
N ILE A 60 -15.89 -5.45 25.15
CA ILE A 60 -17.29 -5.08 25.02
C ILE A 60 -17.62 -4.91 23.54
N LYS A 61 -18.63 -5.66 23.05
CA LYS A 61 -19.12 -5.53 21.68
C LYS A 61 -19.83 -4.19 21.51
N ALA A 62 -19.22 -3.30 20.74
CA ALA A 62 -19.73 -1.96 20.49
C ALA A 62 -19.62 -1.57 19.01
N THR A 63 -20.62 -0.88 18.50
CA THR A 63 -20.64 -0.34 17.13
C THR A 63 -20.98 1.13 17.16
N GLN A 64 -20.27 1.95 16.38
CA GLN A 64 -20.64 3.35 16.21
C GLN A 64 -22.00 3.45 15.51
N CYS A 65 -22.83 4.38 15.98
CA CYS A 65 -24.17 4.61 15.46
C CYS A 65 -24.21 5.92 14.69
N PHE A 66 -24.91 5.93 13.54
CA PHE A 66 -25.05 7.08 12.66
C PHE A 66 -26.51 7.26 12.25
N TYR A 67 -27.38 7.62 13.20
CA TYR A 67 -28.72 8.11 12.88
C TYR A 67 -28.63 9.62 12.63
N PRO A 68 -29.03 10.14 11.45
CA PRO A 68 -29.01 11.58 11.14
C PRO A 68 -29.70 12.44 12.20
N GLU A 69 -30.76 11.92 12.81
CA GLU A 69 -31.58 12.59 13.83
C GLU A 69 -30.89 12.68 15.20
N LEU A 70 -29.90 11.82 15.47
CA LEU A 70 -29.04 11.91 16.65
C LEU A 70 -27.83 12.83 16.43
N ILE A 71 -27.51 13.15 15.17
CA ILE A 71 -26.36 13.98 14.81
C ILE A 71 -26.81 15.45 14.85
N THR A 72 -26.47 16.10 15.95
CA THR A 72 -26.71 17.52 16.19
C THR A 72 -25.68 18.42 15.50
N ASP A 73 -25.99 19.72 15.34
CA ASP A 73 -24.98 20.76 15.09
C ASP A 73 -24.05 20.96 16.32
N ASN A 74 -24.46 20.41 17.46
CA ASN A 74 -23.62 20.20 18.65
C ASN A 74 -22.71 18.99 18.41
N ASP A 75 -21.46 19.05 18.89
CA ASP A 75 -20.52 17.95 18.69
C ASP A 75 -20.97 16.73 19.51
N SER A 76 -21.28 15.61 18.85
CA SER A 76 -21.72 14.39 19.53
C SER A 76 -21.14 13.11 18.91
N VAL A 77 -21.12 12.04 19.70
CA VAL A 77 -20.74 10.69 19.27
C VAL A 77 -21.62 9.66 19.94
N TRP A 78 -22.07 8.68 19.14
CA TRP A 78 -23.04 7.67 19.56
C TRP A 78 -22.52 6.25 19.29
N ALA A 79 -22.80 5.35 20.21
CA ALA A 79 -22.46 3.94 20.08
C ALA A 79 -23.58 3.04 20.63
N ILE A 80 -23.70 1.84 20.08
CA ILE A 80 -24.59 0.79 20.57
C ILE A 80 -23.74 -0.29 21.22
N LEU A 81 -24.02 -0.63 22.48
CA LEU A 81 -23.43 -1.78 23.17
C LEU A 81 -24.34 -2.99 23.05
N ARG A 82 -23.82 -4.11 22.56
CA ARG A 82 -24.56 -5.39 22.46
C ARG A 82 -23.96 -6.42 23.40
N LEU A 83 -24.55 -6.56 24.59
CA LEU A 83 -24.00 -7.40 25.66
C LEU A 83 -24.58 -8.82 25.68
N SER A 84 -25.69 -9.04 24.98
CA SER A 84 -26.32 -10.35 24.73
C SER A 84 -27.06 -10.30 23.37
N HIS A 85 -27.61 -11.43 22.92
CA HIS A 85 -28.44 -11.48 21.71
C HIS A 85 -29.74 -10.69 21.83
N SER A 86 -30.22 -10.42 23.06
CA SER A 86 -31.52 -9.82 23.36
C SER A 86 -31.45 -8.46 24.07
N SER A 87 -30.26 -7.93 24.38
CA SER A 87 -30.11 -6.67 25.11
C SER A 87 -29.12 -5.73 24.41
N SER A 88 -29.59 -4.52 24.13
CA SER A 88 -28.78 -3.46 23.52
C SER A 88 -28.92 -2.14 24.27
N TYR A 89 -27.81 -1.40 24.38
CA TYR A 89 -27.75 -0.13 25.10
C TYR A 89 -27.30 0.99 24.17
N LEU A 90 -28.02 2.10 24.15
CA LEU A 90 -27.62 3.29 23.41
C LEU A 90 -26.76 4.19 24.30
N ILE A 91 -25.60 4.57 23.81
CA ILE A 91 -24.62 5.37 24.54
C ILE A 91 -24.33 6.63 23.73
N GLY A 92 -24.55 7.81 24.32
CA GLY A 92 -24.32 9.11 23.70
C GLY A 92 -23.34 9.97 24.49
N CYS A 93 -22.40 10.61 23.81
CA CYS A 93 -21.56 11.66 24.38
C CYS A 93 -21.79 12.96 23.62
N ILE A 94 -22.25 14.01 24.32
CA ILE A 94 -22.66 15.29 23.71
C ILE A 94 -21.85 16.43 24.32
N TYR A 95 -21.35 17.32 23.48
CA TYR A 95 -20.85 18.63 23.86
C TYR A 95 -21.82 19.69 23.33
N HIS A 96 -22.56 20.33 24.23
CA HIS A 96 -23.42 21.46 23.90
C HIS A 96 -22.63 22.76 24.12
N PRO A 97 -22.39 23.58 23.09
CA PRO A 97 -21.59 24.80 23.23
C PRO A 97 -22.23 25.85 24.14
N PRO A 98 -21.43 26.69 24.82
CA PRO A 98 -21.95 27.86 25.52
C PRO A 98 -22.57 28.84 24.54
N CYS A 99 -23.65 29.52 24.95
CA CYS A 99 -24.39 30.49 24.14
C CYS A 99 -25.04 29.89 22.85
N SER A 100 -25.43 28.62 22.89
CA SER A 100 -26.18 27.99 21.79
C SER A 100 -27.45 28.76 21.42
N THR A 101 -27.76 28.79 20.12
CA THR A 101 -28.96 29.46 19.58
C THR A 101 -30.24 28.71 20.01
N VAL A 102 -31.40 29.37 19.86
CA VAL A 102 -32.71 28.74 20.10
C VAL A 102 -32.86 27.46 19.27
N GLU A 103 -32.40 27.49 18.02
CA GLU A 103 -32.37 26.32 17.13
C GLU A 103 -31.46 25.20 17.66
N GLY A 104 -30.26 25.53 18.17
CA GLY A 104 -29.35 24.57 18.80
C GLY A 104 -29.95 23.88 20.04
N ASN A 105 -30.75 24.61 20.83
CA ASN A 105 -31.49 24.06 21.97
C ASN A 105 -32.64 23.16 21.52
N MET A 106 -33.40 23.56 20.50
CA MET A 106 -34.47 22.73 19.91
C MET A 106 -33.92 21.42 19.33
N LYS A 107 -32.75 21.47 18.69
CA LYS A 107 -32.07 20.28 18.16
C LYS A 107 -31.62 19.33 19.26
N LEU A 108 -31.14 19.86 20.39
CA LEU A 108 -30.82 19.04 21.56
C LEU A 108 -32.07 18.33 22.12
N ALA A 109 -33.18 19.07 22.19
CA ALA A 109 -34.49 18.54 22.54
C ALA A 109 -34.91 17.37 21.63
N SER A 110 -34.91 17.59 20.30
CA SER A 110 -35.31 16.56 19.33
C SER A 110 -34.41 15.32 19.36
N THR A 111 -33.12 15.50 19.67
CA THR A 111 -32.16 14.40 19.85
C THR A 111 -32.56 13.47 20.99
N PHE A 112 -32.96 14.03 22.14
CA PHE A 112 -33.43 13.23 23.28
C PHE A 112 -34.77 12.55 22.98
N ALA A 113 -35.69 13.23 22.28
CA ALA A 113 -36.96 12.63 21.87
C ALA A 113 -36.76 11.45 20.91
N TYR A 114 -35.85 11.58 19.94
CA TYR A 114 -35.51 10.49 19.02
C TYR A 114 -34.75 9.36 19.73
N ALA A 115 -33.81 9.68 20.63
CA ALA A 115 -33.12 8.66 21.42
C ALA A 115 -34.10 7.81 22.25
N THR A 116 -35.19 8.39 22.75
CA THR A 116 -36.26 7.65 23.45
C THR A 116 -37.01 6.69 22.53
N SER A 117 -37.28 7.08 21.28
CA SER A 117 -38.05 6.24 20.33
C SER A 117 -37.29 5.00 19.85
N LEU A 118 -35.97 4.96 20.04
CA LEU A 118 -35.14 3.83 19.62
C LEU A 118 -35.35 2.59 20.53
N PRO A 119 -35.46 1.38 19.94
CA PRO A 119 -35.79 0.14 20.65
C PRO A 119 -34.58 -0.48 21.37
N HIS A 120 -33.93 0.31 22.22
CA HIS A 120 -32.83 -0.15 23.07
C HIS A 120 -33.31 -0.38 24.50
N THR A 121 -32.75 -1.43 25.14
CA THR A 121 -33.07 -1.86 26.51
C THR A 121 -32.90 -0.73 27.51
N ALA A 122 -31.81 0.04 27.39
CA ALA A 122 -31.62 1.27 28.13
C ALA A 122 -30.74 2.25 27.36
N LYS A 123 -30.78 3.52 27.75
CA LYS A 123 -30.05 4.60 27.12
C LYS A 123 -29.28 5.40 28.17
N ILE A 124 -28.04 5.77 27.85
CA ILE A 124 -27.17 6.59 28.69
C ILE A 124 -26.58 7.70 27.82
N ILE A 125 -26.85 8.95 28.19
CA ILE A 125 -26.31 10.13 27.50
C ILE A 125 -25.52 10.94 28.52
N CYS A 126 -24.27 11.29 28.21
CA CYS A 126 -23.43 12.09 29.09
C CYS A 126 -22.68 13.16 28.32
N GLY A 127 -22.11 14.13 29.04
CA GLY A 127 -21.18 15.11 28.48
C GLY A 127 -21.35 16.48 29.11
N ASP A 128 -20.77 17.48 28.47
CA ASP A 128 -20.82 18.86 28.92
C ASP A 128 -21.93 19.61 28.18
N PHE A 129 -22.96 19.97 28.92
CA PHE A 129 -24.15 20.61 28.38
C PHE A 129 -24.09 22.13 28.45
N ASN A 130 -23.10 22.75 29.11
CA ASN A 130 -22.98 24.22 29.24
C ASN A 130 -24.30 24.96 29.54
N MET A 131 -25.12 24.41 30.46
CA MET A 131 -26.39 25.01 30.92
C MET A 131 -26.26 25.59 32.34
N PRO A 132 -25.48 26.67 32.55
CA PRO A 132 -25.15 27.18 33.89
C PRO A 132 -26.36 27.78 34.65
N ASP A 133 -27.44 28.06 33.95
CA ASP A 133 -28.64 28.71 34.52
C ASP A 133 -29.76 27.72 34.84
N VAL A 134 -29.56 26.43 34.53
CA VAL A 134 -30.49 25.36 34.92
C VAL A 134 -30.13 24.90 36.32
N VAL A 135 -31.11 24.99 37.23
CA VAL A 135 -31.04 24.36 38.55
C VAL A 135 -31.67 22.99 38.42
N TRP A 136 -30.92 21.91 38.68
CA TRP A 136 -31.41 20.55 38.49
C TRP A 136 -32.20 20.00 39.69
N GLN A 137 -31.99 20.55 40.89
CA GLN A 137 -32.69 20.15 42.11
C GLN A 137 -32.91 21.36 43.06
N PRO A 138 -34.15 21.81 43.29
CA PRO A 138 -35.36 21.48 42.51
C PRO A 138 -35.24 22.02 41.07
N LEU A 139 -35.90 21.34 40.10
CA LEU A 139 -35.75 21.67 38.68
C LEU A 139 -36.31 23.07 38.37
N SER A 140 -35.46 23.96 37.88
CA SER A 140 -35.82 25.31 37.42
C SER A 140 -34.94 25.68 36.24
N SER A 141 -35.54 26.19 35.17
CA SER A 141 -34.80 26.57 33.96
C SER A 141 -35.34 27.86 33.32
N PRO A 142 -34.48 28.65 32.65
CA PRO A 142 -34.92 29.74 31.79
C PRO A 142 -35.74 29.24 30.58
N LYS A 143 -36.65 30.09 30.07
CA LYS A 143 -37.55 29.78 28.94
C LYS A 143 -36.87 29.17 27.71
N ARG A 144 -35.60 29.53 27.45
CA ARG A 144 -34.80 29.02 26.32
C ARG A 144 -34.51 27.51 26.37
N TYR A 145 -34.69 26.86 27.51
CA TYR A 145 -34.52 25.41 27.69
C TYR A 145 -35.84 24.67 27.94
N ASN A 146 -36.98 25.36 27.91
CA ASN A 146 -38.29 24.75 28.23
C ASN A 146 -38.58 23.50 27.41
N GLU A 147 -38.31 23.52 26.11
CA GLU A 147 -38.58 22.37 25.23
C GLU A 147 -37.72 21.16 25.61
N PHE A 148 -36.44 21.39 25.92
CA PHE A 148 -35.54 20.34 26.37
C PHE A 148 -36.00 19.78 27.72
N ILE A 149 -36.33 20.64 28.68
CA ILE A 149 -36.84 20.21 29.99
C ILE A 149 -38.16 19.42 29.86
N ASN A 150 -39.09 19.90 29.03
CA ASN A 150 -40.34 19.18 28.74
C ASN A 150 -40.07 17.77 28.21
N ILE A 151 -39.10 17.60 27.31
CA ILE A 151 -38.75 16.28 26.78
C ILE A 151 -38.12 15.40 27.86
N ILE A 152 -37.25 15.95 28.71
CA ILE A 152 -36.66 15.20 29.82
C ILE A 152 -37.76 14.68 30.76
N GLU A 153 -38.72 15.53 31.14
CA GLU A 153 -39.82 15.19 32.04
C GLU A 153 -40.83 14.22 31.38
N THR A 154 -41.29 14.51 30.16
CA THR A 154 -42.32 13.71 29.47
C THR A 154 -41.82 12.39 28.91
N LYS A 155 -40.50 12.24 28.68
CA LYS A 155 -39.88 11.02 28.14
C LYS A 155 -39.07 10.25 29.19
N GLU A 156 -39.33 10.48 30.47
CA GLU A 156 -38.76 9.73 31.61
C GLU A 156 -37.22 9.69 31.62
N TRP A 157 -36.56 10.77 31.20
CA TRP A 157 -35.12 10.89 31.36
C TRP A 157 -34.78 11.34 32.78
N GLN A 158 -33.81 10.68 33.40
CA GLN A 158 -33.34 11.02 34.74
C GLN A 158 -31.93 11.59 34.68
N GLN A 159 -31.74 12.80 35.20
CA GLN A 159 -30.43 13.42 35.41
C GLN A 159 -29.91 13.01 36.79
N HIS A 160 -28.63 12.58 36.88
CA HIS A 160 -28.08 12.01 38.12
C HIS A 160 -26.96 12.83 38.80
N VAL A 161 -26.43 13.89 38.17
CA VAL A 161 -25.30 14.67 38.72
C VAL A 161 -25.81 15.77 39.66
N GLN A 162 -25.51 15.65 40.96
CA GLN A 162 -26.03 16.55 42.00
C GLN A 162 -25.01 17.57 42.54
N TYR A 163 -23.74 17.47 42.15
CA TYR A 163 -22.67 18.33 42.66
C TYR A 163 -22.04 19.17 41.55
N PRO A 164 -21.58 20.41 41.83
CA PRO A 164 -20.90 21.24 40.85
C PRO A 164 -19.73 20.53 40.18
N THR A 165 -19.70 20.56 38.85
CA THR A 165 -18.64 19.97 38.02
C THR A 165 -17.65 21.02 37.50
N ARG A 166 -18.02 22.31 37.51
CA ARG A 166 -17.12 23.43 37.23
C ARG A 166 -17.48 24.61 38.13
N LEU A 167 -16.53 25.11 38.91
CA LEU A 167 -16.77 26.17 39.90
C LEU A 167 -18.01 25.84 40.78
N SER A 168 -19.06 26.67 40.73
CA SER A 168 -20.32 26.49 41.44
C SER A 168 -21.46 25.93 40.56
N LYS A 169 -21.18 25.50 39.33
CA LYS A 169 -22.18 25.09 38.33
C LYS A 169 -22.11 23.59 38.01
N ILE A 170 -23.25 23.00 37.68
CA ILE A 170 -23.39 21.61 37.21
C ILE A 170 -23.52 21.64 35.70
N LEU A 171 -22.42 21.41 34.98
CA LEU A 171 -22.37 21.48 33.52
C LEU A 171 -22.25 20.10 32.87
N ASP A 172 -21.51 19.20 33.52
CA ASP A 172 -21.29 17.83 33.06
C ASP A 172 -22.42 16.94 33.61
N LEU A 173 -23.31 16.50 32.74
CA LEU A 173 -24.54 15.80 33.12
C LEU A 173 -24.50 14.34 32.68
N VAL A 174 -25.24 13.51 33.42
CA VAL A 174 -25.48 12.09 33.11
C VAL A 174 -26.98 11.87 33.11
N PHE A 175 -27.53 11.61 31.92
CA PHE A 175 -28.93 11.28 31.71
C PHE A 175 -29.09 9.78 31.42
N THR A 176 -30.12 9.16 32.01
CA THR A 176 -30.47 7.78 31.72
C THR A 176 -31.96 7.61 31.44
N ASN A 177 -32.29 6.59 30.64
CA ASN A 177 -33.64 6.12 30.38
C ASN A 177 -33.62 4.58 30.38
N GLY A 178 -34.43 3.94 31.23
CA GLY A 178 -34.46 2.48 31.37
C GLY A 178 -33.30 1.86 32.20
N ILE A 179 -32.45 2.67 32.84
CA ILE A 179 -31.40 2.21 33.76
C ILE A 179 -31.06 3.28 34.80
N ILE A 180 -30.63 2.88 36.00
CA ILE A 180 -30.20 3.78 37.07
C ILE A 180 -28.75 3.45 37.46
N PRO A 181 -27.87 4.45 37.68
CA PRO A 181 -26.53 4.21 38.18
C PRO A 181 -26.57 3.65 39.61
N THR A 182 -25.80 2.60 39.87
CA THR A 182 -25.59 2.04 41.22
C THR A 182 -24.78 3.01 42.09
N THR A 183 -23.81 3.69 41.48
CA THR A 183 -23.08 4.79 42.10
C THR A 183 -22.82 5.87 41.06
N LEU A 184 -22.90 7.13 41.46
CA LEU A 184 -22.43 8.27 40.68
C LEU A 184 -21.77 9.28 41.63
N ARG A 185 -20.58 9.78 41.29
CA ARG A 185 -19.80 10.70 42.12
C ARG A 185 -19.08 11.74 41.27
N VAL A 186 -19.03 12.97 41.77
CA VAL A 186 -18.20 14.04 41.20
C VAL A 186 -16.88 14.09 41.97
N GLY A 187 -15.76 13.89 41.28
CA GLY A 187 -14.41 13.93 41.83
C GLY A 187 -13.86 15.36 41.95
N LYS A 188 -12.54 15.50 42.13
CA LYS A 188 -11.86 16.80 41.97
C LYS A 188 -11.52 17.06 40.50
N GLU A 189 -11.02 18.27 40.24
CA GLU A 189 -10.56 18.71 38.93
C GLU A 189 -9.45 17.78 38.39
N PHE A 190 -9.57 17.41 37.12
CA PHE A 190 -8.53 16.62 36.47
C PHE A 190 -7.33 17.53 36.12
N PRO A 191 -6.08 17.08 36.31
CA PRO A 191 -4.93 17.94 36.00
C PRO A 191 -4.94 18.47 34.55
N GLY A 192 -5.00 19.79 34.39
CA GLY A 192 -5.09 20.45 33.08
C GLY A 192 -6.51 20.61 32.53
N SER A 193 -7.53 20.29 33.32
CA SER A 193 -8.93 20.64 33.10
C SER A 193 -9.41 21.50 34.28
N ASP A 194 -10.25 22.48 34.00
CA ASP A 194 -10.99 23.28 34.99
C ASP A 194 -12.33 22.63 35.37
N HIS A 195 -12.64 21.46 34.81
CA HIS A 195 -13.80 20.63 35.16
C HIS A 195 -13.40 19.46 36.08
N ARG A 196 -14.34 19.05 36.92
CA ARG A 196 -14.29 17.89 37.80
C ARG A 196 -14.80 16.65 37.08
N VAL A 197 -14.14 15.52 37.32
CA VAL A 197 -14.50 14.25 36.64
C VAL A 197 -15.74 13.64 37.28
N VAL A 198 -16.68 13.18 36.45
CA VAL A 198 -17.85 12.40 36.87
C VAL A 198 -17.55 10.91 36.71
N PHE A 199 -17.73 10.12 37.77
CA PHE A 199 -17.54 8.66 37.77
C PHE A 199 -18.85 7.97 38.17
N GLY A 200 -19.17 6.85 37.50
CA GLY A 200 -20.31 6.04 37.88
C GLY A 200 -20.20 4.57 37.51
N THR A 201 -21.02 3.76 38.16
CA THR A 201 -21.16 2.33 37.88
C THR A 201 -22.61 2.00 37.58
N PHE A 202 -22.84 1.20 36.53
CA PHE A 202 -24.17 0.74 36.13
C PHE A 202 -24.23 -0.78 36.26
N ASN A 203 -25.29 -1.31 36.87
CA ASN A 203 -25.55 -2.74 36.87
C ASN A 203 -26.15 -3.14 35.52
N ILE A 204 -25.33 -3.76 34.68
CA ILE A 204 -25.74 -4.18 33.34
C ILE A 204 -25.67 -5.71 33.27
N CYS A 205 -26.77 -6.35 32.88
CA CYS A 205 -26.82 -7.80 32.69
C CYS A 205 -25.93 -8.20 31.52
N THR A 206 -24.94 -9.06 31.78
CA THR A 206 -24.08 -9.63 30.74
C THR A 206 -24.28 -11.15 30.72
N SER A 207 -24.54 -11.72 29.53
CA SER A 207 -24.53 -13.18 29.33
C SER A 207 -23.15 -13.71 28.99
N MET A 208 -22.13 -12.84 28.91
CA MET A 208 -20.79 -13.19 28.47
C MET A 208 -19.93 -13.78 29.59
N SER A 209 -20.18 -15.04 29.92
CA SER A 209 -19.09 -15.92 30.38
C SER A 209 -18.34 -16.42 29.15
N SER A 210 -17.56 -15.55 28.52
CA SER A 210 -16.51 -16.03 27.61
C SER A 210 -15.20 -15.99 28.37
N THR A 211 -14.84 -17.13 28.97
CA THR A 211 -13.44 -17.42 29.28
C THR A 211 -12.67 -17.21 27.99
N ILE A 212 -11.76 -16.22 27.97
CA ILE A 212 -10.81 -16.05 26.88
C ILE A 212 -9.91 -17.29 26.91
N ASN A 213 -10.36 -18.36 26.26
CA ASN A 213 -9.59 -19.57 26.12
C ASN A 213 -8.33 -19.22 25.33
N ALA A 214 -7.17 -19.52 25.90
CA ALA A 214 -5.90 -19.38 25.20
C ALA A 214 -5.97 -20.26 23.94
N ASN A 215 -6.01 -19.63 22.76
CA ASN A 215 -6.00 -20.36 21.50
C ASN A 215 -4.71 -21.19 21.43
N LYS A 216 -4.85 -22.51 21.46
CA LYS A 216 -3.75 -23.44 21.21
C LYS A 216 -3.55 -23.48 19.69
N VAL A 217 -2.36 -23.12 19.22
CA VAL A 217 -2.02 -23.14 17.80
C VAL A 217 -0.80 -24.04 17.61
N LEU A 218 -0.85 -24.92 16.63
CA LEU A 218 0.32 -25.68 16.20
C LEU A 218 1.26 -24.75 15.43
N LEU A 219 2.46 -24.53 15.96
CA LEU A 219 3.47 -23.68 15.35
C LEU A 219 4.82 -24.41 15.32
N ARG A 220 5.55 -24.27 14.22
CA ARG A 220 6.94 -24.74 14.13
C ARG A 220 7.87 -23.84 14.93
N GLY A 221 8.72 -24.46 15.76
CA GLY A 221 9.59 -23.79 16.73
C GLY A 221 10.85 -23.14 16.17
N TYR A 222 10.78 -22.36 15.07
CA TYR A 222 11.98 -21.81 14.39
C TYR A 222 12.92 -20.97 15.26
N ARG A 223 12.42 -20.45 16.39
CA ARG A 223 13.22 -19.66 17.34
C ARG A 223 14.39 -20.45 17.93
N HIS A 224 14.22 -21.75 18.09
CA HIS A 224 15.20 -22.66 18.68
C HIS A 224 15.64 -23.72 17.66
N ALA A 225 15.48 -23.44 16.37
CA ALA A 225 15.83 -24.40 15.35
C ALA A 225 17.34 -24.59 15.25
N GLN A 226 17.76 -25.85 15.22
CA GLN A 226 19.16 -26.27 15.15
C GLN A 226 19.65 -26.23 13.70
N TRP A 227 19.82 -25.02 13.16
CA TRP A 227 20.17 -24.84 11.73
C TRP A 227 21.54 -25.41 11.35
N ASP A 228 22.46 -25.50 12.30
CA ASP A 228 23.81 -26.03 12.06
C ASP A 228 23.80 -27.56 11.87
N GLU A 229 22.81 -28.25 12.45
CA GLU A 229 22.59 -29.70 12.33
C GLU A 229 21.84 -30.09 11.05
N LEU A 230 21.27 -29.12 10.32
CA LEU A 230 20.44 -29.41 9.15
C LEU A 230 21.24 -30.13 8.05
N LYS A 231 22.45 -29.66 7.73
CA LYS A 231 23.25 -30.24 6.65
C LYS A 231 23.77 -31.64 7.02
N PRO A 232 24.36 -31.86 8.22
CA PRO A 232 24.68 -33.20 8.68
C PRO A 232 23.49 -34.15 8.61
N TYR A 233 22.32 -33.71 9.10
CA TYR A 233 21.12 -34.55 9.12
C TYR A 233 20.61 -34.90 7.72
N ILE A 234 20.62 -33.96 6.77
CA ILE A 234 20.25 -34.26 5.37
C ILE A 234 21.13 -35.37 4.80
N ARG A 235 22.43 -35.41 5.14
CA ARG A 235 23.36 -36.45 4.67
C ARG A 235 23.17 -37.80 5.34
N THR A 236 22.53 -37.85 6.51
CA THR A 236 22.23 -39.12 7.19
C THR A 236 20.91 -39.75 6.76
N LEU A 237 20.07 -39.02 6.01
CA LEU A 237 18.82 -39.57 5.46
C LEU A 237 19.13 -40.60 4.37
N ASP A 238 18.25 -41.59 4.24
CA ASP A 238 18.34 -42.57 3.17
C ASP A 238 17.91 -41.95 1.83
N TRP A 239 18.89 -41.69 0.96
CA TRP A 239 18.69 -41.19 -0.39
C TRP A 239 18.90 -42.27 -1.46
N GLU A 240 19.23 -43.50 -1.09
CA GLU A 240 19.49 -44.57 -2.07
C GLU A 240 18.23 -44.89 -2.91
N PRO A 241 17.02 -45.08 -2.31
CA PRO A 241 15.79 -45.22 -3.08
C PRO A 241 15.51 -44.00 -3.98
N TYR A 242 15.87 -42.80 -3.50
CA TYR A 242 15.67 -41.56 -4.23
C TYR A 242 16.56 -41.49 -5.47
N PHE A 243 17.84 -41.84 -5.36
CA PHE A 243 18.80 -41.78 -6.47
C PHE A 243 18.72 -42.97 -7.43
N THR A 244 18.14 -44.10 -7.03
CA THR A 244 17.91 -45.27 -7.90
C THR A 244 16.57 -45.24 -8.65
N CYS A 245 15.55 -44.58 -8.11
CA CYS A 245 14.23 -44.48 -8.75
C CYS A 245 14.24 -43.69 -10.08
N SER A 246 13.51 -44.18 -11.08
CA SER A 246 13.28 -43.50 -12.38
C SER A 246 11.90 -42.83 -12.49
N SER A 247 10.97 -43.14 -11.57
CA SER A 247 9.64 -42.53 -11.54
C SER A 247 9.69 -41.13 -10.91
N ALA A 248 9.21 -40.13 -11.66
CA ALA A 248 9.11 -38.76 -11.16
C ALA A 248 8.15 -38.66 -9.95
N ILE A 249 7.10 -39.48 -9.90
CA ILE A 249 6.11 -39.48 -8.82
C ILE A 249 6.73 -40.02 -7.52
N GLU A 250 7.40 -41.16 -7.59
CA GLU A 250 8.07 -41.75 -6.43
C GLU A 250 9.24 -40.89 -5.96
N THR A 251 10.03 -40.34 -6.89
CA THR A 251 11.11 -39.39 -6.58
C THR A 251 10.57 -38.16 -5.85
N ASN A 252 9.41 -37.62 -6.27
CA ASN A 252 8.75 -36.51 -5.58
C ASN A 252 8.33 -36.90 -4.15
N LYS A 253 7.75 -38.09 -3.98
CA LYS A 253 7.33 -38.59 -2.66
C LYS A 253 8.52 -38.67 -1.70
N LEU A 254 9.58 -39.37 -2.11
CA LEU A 254 10.80 -39.55 -1.32
C LEU A 254 11.49 -38.20 -1.00
N LEU A 255 11.50 -37.26 -1.95
CA LEU A 255 12.02 -35.91 -1.73
C LEU A 255 11.31 -35.21 -0.57
N TYR A 256 9.97 -35.20 -0.60
CA TYR A 256 9.17 -34.48 0.38
C TYR A 256 9.13 -35.18 1.74
N GLU A 257 9.20 -36.51 1.77
CA GLU A 257 9.37 -37.28 3.00
C GLU A 257 10.70 -36.93 3.67
N ASN A 258 11.82 -37.02 2.95
CA ASN A 258 13.15 -36.70 3.49
C ASN A 258 13.29 -35.23 3.92
N LEU A 259 12.82 -34.29 3.09
CA LEU A 259 12.82 -32.87 3.46
C LEU A 259 11.85 -32.57 4.63
N GLY A 260 10.75 -33.30 4.73
CA GLY A 260 9.80 -33.26 5.84
C GLY A 260 10.46 -33.70 7.14
N PHE A 261 11.14 -34.86 7.15
CA PHE A 261 11.90 -35.35 8.30
C PHE A 261 13.00 -34.37 8.72
N ALA A 262 13.77 -33.85 7.77
CA ALA A 262 14.77 -32.82 8.07
C ALA A 262 14.14 -31.58 8.71
N HIS A 263 13.00 -31.12 8.20
CA HIS A 263 12.29 -29.96 8.72
C HIS A 263 11.70 -30.20 10.13
N ASP A 264 11.15 -31.39 10.38
CA ASP A 264 10.63 -31.79 11.69
C ASP A 264 11.75 -31.94 12.72
N PHE A 265 12.90 -32.49 12.33
CA PHE A 265 14.09 -32.60 13.17
C PHE A 265 14.58 -31.22 13.63
N ILE A 266 14.78 -30.28 12.69
CA ILE A 266 15.33 -28.96 13.03
C ILE A 266 14.31 -28.04 13.72
N ALA A 267 13.03 -28.17 13.39
CA ALA A 267 12.00 -27.22 13.79
C ALA A 267 10.65 -27.93 14.01
N PRO A 268 10.54 -28.73 15.09
CA PRO A 268 9.36 -29.55 15.35
C PRO A 268 8.11 -28.67 15.55
N VAL A 269 6.97 -29.21 15.12
CA VAL A 269 5.66 -28.62 15.38
C VAL A 269 5.36 -28.74 16.87
N ARG A 270 5.06 -27.61 17.52
CA ARG A 270 4.70 -27.57 18.94
C ARG A 270 3.34 -26.91 19.11
N LEU A 271 2.57 -27.42 20.06
CA LEU A 271 1.33 -26.80 20.48
C LEU A 271 1.64 -25.60 21.37
N VAL A 272 1.51 -24.39 20.83
CA VAL A 272 1.78 -23.15 21.56
C VAL A 272 0.46 -22.56 22.02
N LYS A 273 0.33 -22.34 23.34
CA LYS A 273 -0.73 -21.50 23.89
C LYS A 273 -0.46 -20.06 23.49
N THR A 274 -1.21 -19.55 22.53
CA THR A 274 -1.17 -18.13 22.19
C THR A 274 -1.99 -17.38 23.23
N ARG A 275 -1.30 -16.57 24.05
CA ARG A 275 -1.99 -15.59 24.90
C ARG A 275 -2.25 -14.36 24.05
N PRO A 276 -3.39 -13.65 24.24
CA PRO A 276 -3.53 -12.32 23.68
C PRO A 276 -2.30 -11.51 24.12
N LYS A 277 -1.59 -10.89 23.16
CA LYS A 277 -0.51 -9.97 23.50
C LYS A 277 -1.11 -8.93 24.44
N GLN A 278 -0.66 -8.92 25.70
CA GLN A 278 -0.95 -7.79 26.58
C GLN A 278 -0.36 -6.54 25.90
N PRO A 279 -1.09 -5.42 25.85
CA PRO A 279 -0.49 -4.18 25.38
C PRO A 279 0.73 -3.85 26.25
N ASP A 280 1.74 -3.31 25.58
CA ASP A 280 3.05 -2.88 26.07
C ASP A 280 3.40 -3.39 27.47
N PHE A 281 4.22 -4.45 27.53
CA PHE A 281 4.68 -5.10 28.76
C PHE A 281 5.11 -4.07 29.81
N ILE A 282 4.20 -3.69 30.70
CA ILE A 282 4.54 -2.93 31.90
C ILE A 282 5.14 -3.95 32.86
N PRO A 283 6.42 -3.80 33.26
CA PRO A 283 7.06 -4.72 34.18
C PRO A 283 6.21 -4.89 35.44
N VAL A 284 6.10 -6.12 35.94
CA VAL A 284 5.24 -6.48 37.09
C VAL A 284 5.47 -5.53 38.28
N LYS A 285 6.72 -5.12 38.51
CA LYS A 285 7.11 -4.16 39.56
C LYS A 285 6.44 -2.79 39.39
N ILE A 286 6.44 -2.24 38.16
CA ILE A 286 5.80 -0.96 37.85
C ILE A 286 4.27 -1.12 37.94
N ARG A 287 3.72 -2.18 37.35
CA ARG A 287 2.27 -2.46 37.43
C ARG A 287 1.76 -2.60 38.87
N ASN A 288 2.53 -3.23 39.75
CA ASN A 288 2.17 -3.37 41.15
C ASN A 288 2.26 -2.05 41.91
N ARG A 289 3.25 -1.20 41.62
CA ARG A 289 3.32 0.18 42.16
C ARG A 289 2.12 1.02 41.70
N LEU A 290 1.80 0.97 40.41
CA LEU A 290 0.63 1.65 39.85
C LEU A 290 -0.66 1.17 40.54
N ARG A 291 -0.86 -0.14 40.69
CA ARG A 291 -2.01 -0.70 41.40
C ARG A 291 -2.08 -0.29 42.88
N LYS A 292 -0.94 -0.18 43.57
CA LYS A 292 -0.89 0.26 44.98
C LYS A 292 -1.43 1.69 45.12
N HIS A 293 -0.92 2.63 44.32
CA HIS A 293 -1.37 4.02 44.37
C HIS A 293 -2.79 4.19 43.82
N ALA A 294 -3.21 3.37 42.84
CA ALA A 294 -4.59 3.34 42.37
C ALA A 294 -5.57 2.94 43.48
N ARG A 295 -5.24 1.89 44.25
CA ARG A 295 -6.05 1.48 45.42
C ARG A 295 -6.11 2.57 46.48
N GLN A 296 -5.01 3.31 46.70
CA GLN A 296 -5.00 4.45 47.61
C GLN A 296 -5.91 5.59 47.13
N PHE A 297 -5.87 5.91 45.83
CA PHE A 297 -6.79 6.88 45.22
C PHE A 297 -8.26 6.47 45.42
N TYR A 298 -8.64 5.23 45.08
CA TYR A 298 -10.03 4.77 45.21
C TYR A 298 -10.51 4.66 46.67
N ARG A 299 -9.62 4.31 47.60
CA ARG A 299 -9.98 4.11 49.01
C ARG A 299 -10.02 5.42 49.80
N PHE A 300 -9.16 6.38 49.47
CA PHE A 300 -8.95 7.59 50.27
C PHE A 300 -9.20 8.90 49.52
N ASN A 301 -9.56 8.85 48.24
CA ASN A 301 -9.75 10.02 47.38
C ASN A 301 -8.51 10.96 47.35
N ASP A 302 -7.32 10.36 47.45
CA ASP A 302 -6.04 11.06 47.55
C ASP A 302 -5.45 11.38 46.16
N PHE A 303 -5.42 12.67 45.81
CA PHE A 303 -4.88 13.16 44.54
C PHE A 303 -3.34 13.23 44.52
N SER A 304 -2.66 13.18 45.67
CA SER A 304 -1.19 13.07 45.70
C SER A 304 -0.71 11.73 45.16
N SER A 305 -1.52 10.68 45.31
CA SER A 305 -1.33 9.39 44.67
C SER A 305 -1.41 9.50 43.13
N LEU A 306 -2.24 10.37 42.54
CA LEU A 306 -2.27 10.60 41.09
C LEU A 306 -1.01 11.30 40.57
N ILE A 307 -0.43 12.23 41.34
CA ILE A 307 0.84 12.88 41.01
C ILE A 307 1.98 11.85 41.04
N THR A 308 2.04 11.02 42.09
CA THR A 308 3.05 9.96 42.23
C THR A 308 2.90 8.88 41.16
N LEU A 309 1.66 8.53 40.80
CA LEU A 309 1.32 7.66 39.67
C LEU A 309 1.84 8.22 38.36
N LYS A 310 1.57 9.50 38.10
CA LYS A 310 2.04 10.20 36.91
C LYS A 310 3.56 10.23 36.86
N GLN A 311 4.25 10.60 37.94
CA GLN A 311 5.71 10.58 37.99
C GLN A 311 6.28 9.18 37.74
N THR A 312 5.66 8.14 38.32
CA THR A 312 6.07 6.73 38.11
C THR A 312 5.88 6.32 36.65
N TYR A 313 4.78 6.73 36.04
CA TYR A 313 4.46 6.45 34.63
C TYR A 313 5.33 7.25 33.66
N ASP A 314 5.60 8.53 33.95
CA ASP A 314 6.49 9.41 33.18
C ASP A 314 7.95 8.91 33.24
N SER A 315 8.38 8.40 34.40
CA SER A 315 9.67 7.73 34.57
C SER A 315 9.74 6.42 33.77
N TYR A 316 8.69 5.60 33.81
CA TYR A 316 8.58 4.40 32.97
C TYR A 316 8.60 4.74 31.48
N LYS A 317 7.87 5.76 31.03
CA LYS A 317 7.88 6.24 29.64
C LYS A 317 9.24 6.76 29.21
N SER A 318 9.94 7.48 30.10
CA SER A 318 11.30 7.95 29.86
C SER A 318 12.29 6.77 29.71
N ASN A 319 12.13 5.73 30.53
CA ASN A 319 12.90 4.50 30.42
C ASN A 319 12.58 3.74 29.12
N GLN A 320 11.31 3.57 28.76
CA GLN A 320 10.86 2.98 27.49
C GLN A 320 11.38 3.75 26.27
N LEU A 321 11.41 5.08 26.35
CA LEU A 321 12.03 5.93 25.34
C LEU A 321 13.53 5.67 25.24
N SER A 322 14.23 5.58 26.37
CA SER A 322 15.67 5.29 26.40
C SER A 322 15.97 3.90 25.84
N GLU A 323 15.16 2.88 26.15
CA GLU A 323 15.26 1.52 25.62
C GLU A 323 14.95 1.49 24.12
N SER A 324 13.94 2.25 23.69
CA SER A 324 13.60 2.40 22.28
C SER A 324 14.72 3.08 21.47
N ILE A 325 15.38 4.08 22.04
CA ILE A 325 16.56 4.72 21.44
C ILE A 325 17.73 3.72 21.37
N LYS A 326 17.99 2.97 22.44
CA LYS A 326 19.03 1.92 22.46
C LYS A 326 18.75 0.87 21.40
N LEU A 327 17.52 0.37 21.32
CA LEU A 327 17.09 -0.60 20.31
C LEU A 327 17.30 -0.05 18.91
N GLU A 328 16.88 1.19 18.62
CA GLU A 328 17.12 1.81 17.31
C GLU A 328 18.60 1.88 16.96
N ARG A 329 19.47 2.26 17.91
CA ARG A 329 20.93 2.29 17.70
C ARG A 329 21.50 0.90 17.41
N ILE A 330 21.08 -0.11 18.18
CA ILE A 330 21.48 -1.51 17.97
C ILE A 330 21.01 -2.01 16.59
N LEU A 331 19.75 -1.74 16.23
CA LEU A 331 19.24 -2.15 14.92
C LEU A 331 19.92 -1.40 13.78
N HIS A 332 20.30 -0.14 13.98
CA HIS A 332 21.01 0.66 12.98
C HIS A 332 22.44 0.13 12.72
N SER A 333 23.12 -0.42 13.74
CA SER A 333 24.48 -0.96 13.60
C SER A 333 24.54 -2.37 13.00
N ARG A 334 23.41 -3.06 12.84
CA ARG A 334 23.36 -4.40 12.24
C ARG A 334 23.63 -4.35 10.72
N PRO A 335 24.17 -5.43 10.12
CA PRO A 335 24.28 -5.55 8.67
C PRO A 335 22.93 -5.46 7.94
N ASP A 336 21.85 -5.96 8.57
CA ASP A 336 20.48 -5.95 8.06
C ASP A 336 19.64 -4.74 8.54
N ASN A 337 20.30 -3.63 8.90
CA ASN A 337 19.68 -2.47 9.55
C ASN A 337 18.39 -1.96 8.89
N THR A 338 18.37 -1.92 7.56
CA THR A 338 17.24 -1.43 6.78
C THR A 338 16.01 -2.30 6.99
N GLU A 339 16.15 -3.62 6.88
CA GLU A 339 15.04 -4.55 7.10
C GLU A 339 14.60 -4.54 8.57
N ALA A 340 15.56 -4.52 9.50
CA ALA A 340 15.29 -4.50 10.92
C ALA A 340 14.50 -3.25 11.36
N LEU A 341 14.91 -2.06 10.90
CA LEU A 341 14.22 -0.80 11.22
C LEU A 341 12.86 -0.69 10.51
N VAL A 342 12.72 -1.22 9.28
CA VAL A 342 11.42 -1.29 8.60
C VAL A 342 10.47 -2.23 9.34
N LYS A 343 10.96 -3.34 9.91
CA LYS A 343 10.18 -4.23 10.78
C LYS A 343 9.77 -3.51 12.07
N LEU A 344 10.69 -2.79 12.70
CA LEU A 344 10.43 -2.02 13.92
C LEU A 344 9.36 -0.94 13.71
N ILE A 345 9.47 -0.14 12.65
CA ILE A 345 8.46 0.91 12.42
C ILE A 345 7.10 0.28 12.09
N LYS A 346 7.06 -0.84 11.34
CA LYS A 346 5.82 -1.58 11.08
C LYS A 346 5.21 -2.14 12.37
N SER A 347 6.02 -2.67 13.29
CA SER A 347 5.49 -3.15 14.57
C SER A 347 4.92 -1.99 15.39
N ARG A 348 5.57 -0.82 15.41
CA ARG A 348 5.08 0.41 16.06
C ARG A 348 3.83 1.03 15.40
N ILE A 349 3.51 0.64 14.16
CA ILE A 349 2.28 1.04 13.43
C ILE A 349 1.15 0.04 13.66
N ASN A 350 1.50 -1.25 13.76
CA ASN A 350 0.57 -2.39 13.78
C ASN A 350 0.27 -2.89 15.21
N ASN A 351 0.24 -2.01 16.21
CA ASN A 351 -0.16 -2.39 17.58
C ASN A 351 -1.65 -2.80 17.70
N ASN A 352 -2.44 -2.68 16.63
CA ASN A 352 -3.80 -3.21 16.60
C ASN A 352 -3.84 -4.63 16.02
N ARG A 353 -4.63 -5.49 16.68
CA ARG A 353 -5.03 -6.82 16.20
C ARG A 353 -5.41 -6.71 14.72
N ILE A 354 -5.08 -7.74 13.93
CA ILE A 354 -5.68 -7.92 12.60
C ILE A 354 -7.18 -7.92 12.84
N SER A 355 -7.84 -6.78 12.59
CA SER A 355 -9.30 -6.73 12.66
C SER A 355 -9.77 -7.67 11.58
N ILE A 356 -10.59 -8.65 11.97
CA ILE A 356 -11.35 -9.44 11.02
C ILE A 356 -12.09 -8.41 10.14
N PRO A 357 -11.92 -8.41 8.81
CA PRO A 357 -12.62 -7.48 7.96
C PRO A 357 -14.11 -7.80 8.07
N ASN A 358 -14.86 -6.83 8.54
CA ASN A 358 -16.32 -6.87 8.52
C ASN A 358 -16.75 -6.75 7.05
N LEU A 359 -17.04 -7.87 6.39
CA LEU A 359 -17.46 -7.87 4.99
C LEU A 359 -18.96 -7.61 4.92
N LEU A 360 -19.35 -6.62 4.12
CA LEU A 360 -20.74 -6.35 3.78
C LEU A 360 -21.02 -6.97 2.42
N LEU A 361 -21.92 -7.95 2.37
CA LEU A 361 -22.50 -8.44 1.12
C LEU A 361 -23.88 -7.79 0.94
N ASP A 362 -24.14 -7.23 -0.24
CA ASP A 362 -25.44 -6.68 -0.66
C ASP A 362 -26.06 -5.59 0.24
N GLY A 363 -25.26 -4.98 1.13
CA GLY A 363 -25.68 -3.86 1.98
C GLY A 363 -26.47 -4.25 3.22
N GLU A 364 -26.79 -5.53 3.42
CA GLU A 364 -27.74 -5.96 4.47
C GLU A 364 -27.08 -6.75 5.62
N LYS A 365 -26.10 -7.62 5.33
CA LYS A 365 -25.49 -8.50 6.35
C LYS A 365 -23.98 -8.31 6.45
N LEU A 366 -23.52 -8.14 7.68
CA LEU A 366 -22.12 -7.99 8.02
C LEU A 366 -21.58 -9.34 8.51
N HIS A 367 -20.63 -9.90 7.77
CA HIS A 367 -20.02 -11.20 8.04
C HIS A 367 -18.78 -11.03 8.90
N GLU A 368 -18.75 -11.71 10.04
CA GLU A 368 -17.69 -11.61 11.05
C GLU A 368 -17.04 -12.96 11.37
N ASP A 369 -17.65 -14.08 10.95
CA ASP A 369 -17.11 -15.41 11.19
C ASP A 369 -15.93 -15.70 10.24
N PRO A 370 -14.73 -16.03 10.76
CA PRO A 370 -13.57 -16.28 9.92
C PRO A 370 -13.71 -17.43 8.92
N GLN A 371 -14.51 -18.47 9.22
CA GLN A 371 -14.74 -19.59 8.31
C GLN A 371 -15.67 -19.16 7.17
N GLU A 372 -16.76 -18.46 7.48
CA GLU A 372 -17.65 -17.86 6.48
C GLU A 372 -16.90 -16.88 5.57
N ILE A 373 -16.03 -16.03 6.13
CA ILE A 373 -15.18 -15.11 5.37
C ILE A 373 -14.25 -15.86 4.41
N CYS A 374 -13.65 -16.99 4.82
CA CYS A 374 -12.82 -17.80 3.92
C CYS A 374 -13.63 -18.29 2.72
N GLU A 375 -14.83 -18.82 2.95
CA GLU A 375 -15.68 -19.37 1.90
C GLU A 375 -16.20 -18.26 0.96
N LEU A 376 -16.56 -17.09 1.49
CA LEU A 376 -16.95 -15.93 0.69
C LEU A 376 -15.84 -15.47 -0.24
N PHE A 377 -14.62 -15.33 0.26
CA PHE A 377 -13.46 -15.01 -0.59
C PHE A 377 -13.18 -16.11 -1.61
N SER A 378 -13.31 -17.39 -1.23
CA SER A 378 -13.09 -18.51 -2.13
C SER A 378 -14.09 -18.47 -3.30
N SER A 379 -15.37 -18.25 -2.97
CA SER A 379 -16.43 -18.09 -3.96
C SER A 379 -16.18 -16.92 -4.89
N HIS A 380 -15.89 -15.76 -4.30
CA HIS A 380 -15.64 -14.53 -5.03
C HIS A 380 -14.44 -14.61 -5.98
N PHE A 381 -13.32 -15.18 -5.56
CA PHE A 381 -12.15 -15.31 -6.44
C PHE A 381 -12.35 -16.40 -7.50
N SER A 382 -13.12 -17.45 -7.19
CA SER A 382 -13.43 -18.50 -8.17
C SER A 382 -14.36 -18.04 -9.29
N SER A 383 -15.19 -17.01 -9.06
CA SER A 383 -16.10 -16.48 -10.08
C SER A 383 -15.38 -15.71 -11.19
N TYR A 384 -14.10 -15.38 -11.01
CA TYR A 384 -13.33 -14.67 -12.04
C TYR A 384 -12.96 -15.58 -13.21
N TYR A 385 -12.86 -16.89 -12.97
CA TYR A 385 -12.40 -17.85 -13.95
C TYR A 385 -13.34 -17.96 -15.15
N THR A 386 -12.73 -18.03 -16.32
CA THR A 386 -13.38 -18.22 -17.60
C THR A 386 -13.68 -19.70 -17.80
N ILE A 387 -14.88 -19.99 -18.29
CA ILE A 387 -15.22 -21.32 -18.81
C ILE A 387 -14.91 -21.26 -20.30
N GLU A 388 -13.98 -22.11 -20.75
CA GLU A 388 -13.56 -22.12 -22.15
C GLU A 388 -14.60 -22.77 -23.06
N GLU A 389 -14.88 -22.09 -24.16
CA GLU A 389 -15.62 -22.63 -25.31
C GLU A 389 -14.68 -23.43 -26.22
N THR A 390 -15.24 -24.30 -27.06
CA THR A 390 -14.49 -25.09 -28.05
C THR A 390 -13.72 -24.20 -29.04
N VAL A 391 -12.55 -24.68 -29.49
CA VAL A 391 -11.57 -23.88 -30.24
C VAL A 391 -11.31 -24.54 -31.59
N ASP A 392 -12.11 -24.20 -32.60
CA ASP A 392 -12.00 -24.86 -33.90
C ASP A 392 -11.32 -24.01 -34.99
N SER A 393 -11.11 -22.69 -34.79
CA SER A 393 -10.60 -21.83 -35.88
C SER A 393 -9.93 -20.49 -35.48
N LEU A 394 -9.06 -20.47 -34.47
CA LEU A 394 -8.30 -19.24 -34.15
C LEU A 394 -7.00 -19.16 -34.96
N GLU A 395 -6.81 -18.05 -35.68
CA GLU A 395 -5.53 -17.73 -36.31
C GLU A 395 -4.49 -17.36 -35.24
N VAL A 396 -3.34 -18.04 -35.26
CA VAL A 396 -2.22 -17.79 -34.33
C VAL A 396 -0.98 -17.35 -35.10
N PRO A 397 -0.23 -16.36 -34.59
CA PRO A 397 1.06 -16.00 -35.17
C PRO A 397 2.04 -17.17 -35.01
N THR A 398 2.57 -17.66 -36.12
CA THR A 398 3.58 -18.72 -36.16
C THR A 398 4.99 -18.16 -36.31
N ILE A 399 5.94 -18.71 -35.55
CA ILE A 399 7.37 -18.46 -35.75
C ILE A 399 7.94 -19.62 -36.58
N PRO A 400 8.37 -19.40 -37.83
CA PRO A 400 8.94 -20.48 -38.63
C PRO A 400 10.28 -20.96 -38.05
N ASN A 401 10.50 -22.27 -38.08
CA ASN A 401 11.82 -22.94 -38.03
C ASN A 401 12.63 -22.85 -36.71
N HIS A 402 12.01 -22.54 -35.58
CA HIS A 402 12.68 -22.55 -34.27
C HIS A 402 11.82 -23.25 -33.22
N PHE A 403 12.48 -24.06 -32.38
CA PHE A 403 11.81 -24.87 -31.37
C PHE A 403 12.50 -24.85 -30.02
N LEU A 404 11.72 -24.95 -28.95
CA LEU A 404 12.19 -25.10 -27.57
C LEU A 404 11.47 -26.27 -26.90
N GLY A 405 12.14 -27.41 -26.81
CA GLY A 405 11.64 -28.61 -26.11
C GLY A 405 12.40 -28.94 -24.82
N ASN A 406 13.72 -28.75 -24.81
CA ASN A 406 14.58 -29.15 -23.69
C ASN A 406 15.07 -27.94 -22.89
N ILE A 407 15.06 -28.06 -21.55
CA ILE A 407 15.65 -27.10 -20.62
C ILE A 407 16.82 -27.78 -19.91
N THR A 408 17.99 -27.13 -19.90
CA THR A 408 19.16 -27.66 -19.21
C THR A 408 19.19 -27.20 -17.76
N PHE A 409 19.00 -28.14 -16.84
CA PHE A 409 19.22 -27.92 -15.41
C PHE A 409 20.69 -28.15 -15.04
N THR A 410 21.24 -27.26 -14.22
CA THR A 410 22.56 -27.43 -13.62
C THR A 410 22.50 -27.09 -12.14
N GLN A 411 23.39 -27.67 -11.34
CA GLN A 411 23.50 -27.36 -9.91
C GLN A 411 23.70 -25.85 -9.68
N GLN A 412 24.44 -25.17 -10.55
CA GLN A 412 24.69 -23.73 -10.48
C GLN A 412 23.44 -22.88 -10.74
N LYS A 413 22.64 -23.23 -11.77
CA LYS A 413 21.36 -22.56 -12.04
C LYS A 413 20.40 -22.70 -10.86
N ILE A 414 20.30 -23.91 -10.29
CA ILE A 414 19.45 -24.21 -9.13
C ILE A 414 19.93 -23.45 -7.88
N SER A 415 21.24 -23.46 -7.61
CA SER A 415 21.83 -22.73 -6.47
C SER A 415 21.56 -21.22 -6.57
N SER A 416 21.69 -20.65 -7.78
CA SER A 416 21.39 -19.24 -8.03
C SER A 416 19.91 -18.93 -7.84
N ALA A 417 19.02 -19.83 -8.28
CA ALA A 417 17.58 -19.70 -8.08
C ALA A 417 17.22 -19.75 -6.58
N ILE A 418 17.79 -20.68 -5.79
CA ILE A 418 17.59 -20.76 -4.33
C ILE A 418 18.10 -19.50 -3.63
N ALA A 419 19.31 -19.03 -3.95
CA ALA A 419 19.91 -17.85 -3.34
C ALA A 419 19.02 -16.60 -3.50
N SER A 420 18.37 -16.49 -4.66
CA SER A 420 17.47 -15.38 -5.01
C SER A 420 16.10 -15.41 -4.33
N LEU A 421 15.70 -16.53 -3.70
CA LEU A 421 14.43 -16.61 -2.99
C LEU A 421 14.40 -15.60 -1.83
N ARG A 422 13.23 -15.11 -1.46
CA ARG A 422 13.08 -14.37 -0.21
C ARG A 422 13.18 -15.34 0.97
N THR A 423 13.98 -15.03 1.97
CA THR A 423 14.06 -15.83 3.19
C THR A 423 12.74 -15.74 3.97
N SER A 424 12.03 -16.85 4.05
CA SER A 424 10.71 -16.99 4.69
C SER A 424 10.61 -18.32 5.44
N TYR A 425 10.00 -18.25 6.62
CA TYR A 425 9.64 -19.38 7.50
C TYR A 425 8.23 -19.92 7.21
N ASN A 426 7.45 -19.20 6.40
CA ASN A 426 6.13 -19.66 5.95
C ASN A 426 6.31 -20.60 4.76
N ALA A 427 5.69 -21.77 4.84
CA ALA A 427 5.60 -22.75 3.77
C ALA A 427 4.33 -22.55 2.93
N GLY A 428 4.33 -23.07 1.70
CA GLY A 428 3.13 -23.27 0.90
C GLY A 428 2.36 -24.51 1.36
N PRO A 429 1.39 -24.98 0.55
CA PRO A 429 0.63 -26.21 0.84
C PRO A 429 1.50 -27.47 0.98
N ASP A 430 2.68 -27.46 0.37
CA ASP A 430 3.66 -28.54 0.35
C ASP A 430 4.51 -28.62 1.64
N GLY A 431 4.33 -27.72 2.61
CA GLY A 431 4.96 -27.79 3.92
C GLY A 431 6.45 -27.41 3.97
N ILE A 432 7.09 -27.13 2.82
CA ILE A 432 8.51 -26.79 2.73
C ILE A 432 8.73 -25.26 2.63
N PRO A 433 9.40 -24.63 3.62
CA PRO A 433 9.68 -23.19 3.60
C PRO A 433 11.00 -22.87 2.90
N SER A 434 11.11 -21.67 2.34
CA SER A 434 12.33 -21.23 1.64
C SER A 434 13.60 -21.19 2.51
N ILE A 435 13.46 -21.02 3.82
CA ILE A 435 14.60 -21.05 4.74
C ILE A 435 15.28 -22.42 4.76
N LEU A 436 14.52 -23.52 4.61
CA LEU A 436 15.04 -24.88 4.60
C LEU A 436 15.97 -25.07 3.41
N LEU A 437 15.53 -24.70 2.20
CA LEU A 437 16.35 -24.78 0.99
C LEU A 437 17.61 -23.91 1.07
N LYS A 438 17.51 -22.71 1.65
CA LYS A 438 18.66 -21.80 1.79
C LYS A 438 19.69 -22.28 2.81
N ARG A 439 19.25 -22.95 3.88
CA ARG A 439 20.11 -23.43 4.97
C ARG A 439 20.64 -24.85 4.72
N GLY A 440 19.95 -25.64 3.89
CA GLY A 440 20.32 -27.01 3.56
C GLY A 440 21.64 -27.19 2.78
N GLY A 441 22.27 -26.09 2.35
CA GLY A 441 23.62 -26.14 1.77
C GLY A 441 23.68 -26.61 0.32
N GLU A 442 24.83 -27.18 -0.06
CA GLU A 442 25.15 -27.56 -1.44
C GLU A 442 24.49 -28.87 -1.89
N ASP A 443 24.05 -29.68 -0.93
CA ASP A 443 23.38 -30.96 -1.17
C ASP A 443 21.98 -30.77 -1.76
N ILE A 444 21.25 -29.73 -1.31
CA ILE A 444 19.89 -29.42 -1.80
C ILE A 444 19.86 -29.19 -3.33
N PRO A 445 20.71 -28.35 -3.93
CA PRO A 445 20.80 -28.22 -5.37
C PRO A 445 21.02 -29.53 -6.14
N ILE A 446 21.82 -30.46 -5.60
CA ILE A 446 22.11 -31.76 -6.24
C ILE A 446 20.88 -32.65 -6.22
N ILE A 447 20.22 -32.73 -5.06
CA ILE A 447 18.97 -33.46 -4.89
C ILE A 447 17.93 -32.91 -5.87
N LEU A 448 17.66 -31.60 -5.86
CA LEU A 448 16.68 -30.99 -6.75
C LEU A 448 17.01 -31.15 -8.24
N LEU A 449 18.30 -31.20 -8.61
CA LEU A 449 18.72 -31.40 -10.00
C LEU A 449 18.16 -32.70 -10.58
N LYS A 450 18.32 -33.82 -9.87
CA LYS A 450 17.77 -35.12 -10.31
C LYS A 450 16.26 -35.00 -10.54
N PHE A 451 15.54 -34.48 -9.55
CA PHE A 451 14.09 -34.39 -9.62
C PHE A 451 13.60 -33.47 -10.75
N PHE A 452 14.24 -32.33 -10.96
CA PHE A 452 13.85 -31.40 -12.02
C PHE A 452 14.05 -32.00 -13.42
N ILE A 453 15.12 -32.76 -13.62
CA ILE A 453 15.34 -33.49 -14.87
C ILE A 453 14.23 -34.53 -15.11
N LEU A 454 13.90 -35.35 -14.10
CA LEU A 454 12.84 -36.34 -14.21
C LEU A 454 11.46 -35.70 -14.43
N SER A 455 11.11 -34.67 -13.65
CA SER A 455 9.83 -33.96 -13.82
C SER A 455 9.70 -33.35 -15.23
N LEU A 456 10.75 -32.72 -15.74
CA LEU A 456 10.73 -32.16 -17.10
C LEU A 456 10.64 -33.26 -18.15
N ASN A 457 11.49 -34.29 -18.12
CA ASN A 457 11.52 -35.34 -19.14
C ASN A 457 10.19 -36.10 -19.23
N ASN A 458 9.51 -36.28 -18.10
CA ASN A 458 8.18 -36.89 -18.04
C ASN A 458 7.06 -35.93 -18.45
N GLY A 459 7.36 -34.66 -18.74
CA GLY A 459 6.34 -33.64 -19.05
C GLY A 459 5.37 -33.40 -17.89
N SER A 460 5.76 -33.68 -16.65
CA SER A 460 4.84 -33.75 -15.51
C SER A 460 5.17 -32.71 -14.44
N TYR A 461 4.19 -31.86 -14.14
CA TYR A 461 4.23 -30.95 -13.01
C TYR A 461 3.69 -31.66 -11.74
N PRO A 462 4.49 -31.77 -10.66
CA PRO A 462 4.13 -32.52 -9.46
C PRO A 462 2.78 -32.15 -8.83
N GLU A 463 2.00 -33.16 -8.46
CA GLU A 463 0.65 -33.01 -7.90
C GLU A 463 0.63 -32.16 -6.62
N CYS A 464 1.61 -32.36 -5.72
CA CYS A 464 1.75 -31.58 -4.49
C CYS A 464 1.96 -30.07 -4.74
N TRP A 465 2.32 -29.66 -5.96
CA TRP A 465 2.51 -28.26 -6.35
C TRP A 465 1.28 -27.65 -7.03
N LYS A 466 0.24 -28.44 -7.33
CA LYS A 466 -0.98 -28.00 -8.01
C LYS A 466 -1.96 -27.29 -7.05
N LEU A 467 -1.87 -27.55 -5.75
CA LEU A 467 -2.58 -26.81 -4.71
C LEU A 467 -1.88 -25.48 -4.38
N SER A 468 -2.66 -24.41 -4.16
CA SER A 468 -2.15 -23.11 -3.68
C SER A 468 -3.00 -22.53 -2.55
N PHE A 469 -2.37 -21.79 -1.64
CA PHE A 469 -3.10 -21.01 -0.64
C PHE A 469 -3.29 -19.57 -1.10
N ILE A 470 -4.52 -19.07 -1.09
CA ILE A 470 -4.82 -17.67 -1.35
C ILE A 470 -4.79 -16.89 -0.04
N THR A 471 -4.05 -15.79 -0.03
CA THR A 471 -4.19 -14.74 1.00
C THR A 471 -4.89 -13.52 0.40
N PRO A 472 -6.12 -13.18 0.84
CA PRO A 472 -6.81 -11.99 0.38
C PRO A 472 -6.02 -10.74 0.75
N ARG A 473 -5.67 -9.92 -0.24
CA ARG A 473 -4.89 -8.69 -0.03
C ARG A 473 -5.69 -7.47 -0.45
N HIS A 474 -6.00 -6.60 0.50
CA HIS A 474 -6.68 -5.32 0.23
C HIS A 474 -5.84 -4.44 -0.71
N LYS A 475 -6.50 -3.90 -1.74
CA LYS A 475 -5.90 -3.05 -2.78
C LYS A 475 -6.16 -1.57 -2.50
N GLN A 476 -7.42 -1.15 -2.45
CA GLN A 476 -7.87 0.25 -2.27
C GLN A 476 -9.37 0.29 -1.96
N GLY A 477 -9.92 1.44 -1.52
CA GLY A 477 -11.36 1.57 -1.20
C GLY A 477 -11.73 1.00 0.18
N PRO A 478 -13.03 0.94 0.52
CA PRO A 478 -13.50 0.39 1.80
C PRO A 478 -13.06 -1.06 2.00
N THR A 479 -12.62 -1.41 3.21
CA THR A 479 -12.20 -2.78 3.57
C THR A 479 -13.36 -3.75 3.73
N SER A 480 -14.60 -3.24 3.82
CA SER A 480 -15.82 -4.04 3.89
C SER A 480 -16.29 -4.57 2.55
N ASN A 481 -15.82 -4.00 1.43
CA ASN A 481 -16.19 -4.45 0.10
C ASN A 481 -15.17 -5.50 -0.41
N ILE A 482 -15.68 -6.68 -0.77
CA ILE A 482 -14.89 -7.84 -1.21
C ILE A 482 -14.17 -7.60 -2.55
N GLU A 483 -14.72 -6.77 -3.44
CA GLU A 483 -14.12 -6.40 -4.75
C GLU A 483 -12.79 -5.66 -4.63
N ASN A 484 -12.53 -5.09 -3.45
CA ASN A 484 -11.32 -4.34 -3.15
C ASN A 484 -10.14 -5.23 -2.77
N TYR A 485 -10.29 -6.56 -2.81
CA TYR A 485 -9.25 -7.53 -2.49
C TYR A 485 -8.71 -8.23 -3.73
N ARG A 486 -7.44 -8.64 -3.67
CA ARG A 486 -6.78 -9.46 -4.68
C ARG A 486 -6.43 -10.84 -4.11
N PRO A 487 -6.58 -11.93 -4.89
CA PRO A 487 -6.06 -13.23 -4.51
C PRO A 487 -4.54 -13.26 -4.69
N ILE A 488 -3.78 -13.46 -3.63
CA ILE A 488 -2.33 -13.69 -3.72
C ILE A 488 -2.05 -15.16 -3.42
N ASN A 489 -1.56 -15.90 -4.42
CA ASN A 489 -1.31 -17.33 -4.28
C ASN A 489 0.07 -17.56 -3.67
N ILE A 490 0.09 -18.42 -2.65
CA ILE A 490 1.29 -18.98 -2.04
C ILE A 490 1.46 -20.38 -2.60
N THR A 491 2.44 -20.55 -3.48
CA THR A 491 2.79 -21.82 -4.13
C THR A 491 4.00 -22.48 -3.48
N SER A 492 4.26 -23.74 -3.85
CA SER A 492 5.46 -24.49 -3.44
C SER A 492 6.73 -23.69 -3.68
N VAL A 493 7.63 -23.67 -2.70
CA VAL A 493 8.92 -23.00 -2.88
C VAL A 493 9.82 -23.78 -3.84
N VAL A 494 9.75 -25.10 -3.82
CA VAL A 494 10.53 -25.97 -4.71
C VAL A 494 10.09 -25.75 -6.17
N SER A 495 8.78 -25.71 -6.42
CA SER A 495 8.24 -25.34 -7.75
C SER A 495 8.82 -24.03 -8.26
N ARG A 496 8.81 -22.97 -7.43
CA ARG A 496 9.32 -21.65 -7.84
C ARG A 496 10.81 -21.67 -8.22
N VAL A 497 11.61 -22.59 -7.69
CA VAL A 497 13.01 -22.76 -8.10
C VAL A 497 13.06 -23.32 -9.52
N MET A 498 12.29 -24.37 -9.81
CA MET A 498 12.21 -24.97 -11.15
C MET A 498 11.64 -23.99 -12.18
N GLU A 499 10.50 -23.36 -11.86
CA GLU A 499 9.86 -22.33 -12.68
C GLU A 499 10.83 -21.18 -13.02
N LYS A 500 11.71 -20.81 -12.10
CA LYS A 500 12.69 -19.74 -12.33
C LYS A 500 13.76 -20.14 -13.34
N VAL A 501 14.25 -21.38 -13.26
CA VAL A 501 15.22 -21.90 -14.23
C VAL A 501 14.58 -22.02 -15.61
N ILE A 502 13.40 -22.64 -15.69
CA ILE A 502 12.63 -22.77 -16.94
C ILE A 502 12.32 -21.39 -17.52
N GLY A 503 11.80 -20.46 -16.72
CA GLY A 503 11.41 -19.12 -17.16
C GLY A 503 12.58 -18.28 -17.68
N GLN A 504 13.80 -18.50 -17.18
CA GLN A 504 14.99 -17.85 -17.71
C GLN A 504 15.33 -18.33 -19.12
N ASP A 505 15.28 -19.65 -19.35
CA ASP A 505 15.57 -20.24 -20.66
C ASP A 505 14.45 -19.91 -21.67
N ILE A 506 13.18 -19.95 -21.26
CA ILE A 506 12.04 -19.49 -22.09
C ILE A 506 12.19 -18.02 -22.49
N ALA A 507 12.46 -17.14 -21.52
CA ALA A 507 12.62 -15.72 -21.80
C ALA A 507 13.80 -15.44 -22.74
N SER A 508 14.87 -16.23 -22.63
CA SER A 508 16.05 -16.10 -23.51
C SER A 508 15.73 -16.54 -24.94
N TYR A 509 15.04 -17.67 -25.11
CA TYR A 509 14.56 -18.15 -26.40
C TYR A 509 13.65 -17.12 -27.09
N LEU A 510 12.61 -16.65 -26.38
CA LEU A 510 11.67 -15.66 -26.94
C LEU A 510 12.35 -14.33 -27.30
N HIS A 511 13.39 -13.95 -26.57
CA HIS A 511 14.18 -12.77 -26.89
C HIS A 511 15.06 -12.95 -28.12
N LEU A 512 15.73 -14.10 -28.23
CA LEU A 512 16.59 -14.46 -29.34
C LEU A 512 15.82 -14.44 -30.66
N HIS A 513 14.60 -14.99 -30.66
CA HIS A 513 13.72 -15.07 -31.83
C HIS A 513 12.79 -13.86 -31.99
N LYS A 514 13.03 -12.77 -31.24
CA LYS A 514 12.29 -11.48 -31.35
C LYS A 514 10.76 -11.63 -31.31
N VAL A 515 10.26 -12.55 -30.48
CA VAL A 515 8.82 -12.86 -30.39
C VAL A 515 8.03 -11.70 -29.79
N PHE A 516 8.58 -11.07 -28.75
CA PHE A 516 7.88 -10.02 -28.04
C PHE A 516 7.79 -8.74 -28.87
N THR A 517 6.58 -8.18 -28.96
CA THR A 517 6.34 -6.88 -29.58
C THR A 517 7.24 -5.81 -28.95
N PRO A 518 7.86 -4.92 -29.74
CA PRO A 518 8.63 -3.79 -29.21
C PRO A 518 7.81 -2.84 -28.31
N ALA A 519 6.48 -2.87 -28.44
CA ALA A 519 5.54 -2.08 -27.65
C ALA A 519 5.39 -2.57 -26.19
N GLN A 520 5.78 -3.81 -25.87
CA GLN A 520 5.64 -4.38 -24.53
C GLN A 520 6.83 -3.99 -23.63
N HIS A 521 6.54 -3.43 -22.46
CA HIS A 521 7.53 -3.06 -21.45
C HIS A 521 7.34 -3.75 -20.10
N GLY A 522 6.18 -4.36 -19.86
CA GLY A 522 5.87 -5.07 -18.62
C GLY A 522 6.59 -6.41 -18.55
N PHE A 523 7.16 -6.73 -17.39
CA PHE A 523 7.85 -7.99 -17.07
C PHE A 523 9.03 -8.39 -17.99
N LEU A 524 9.43 -7.54 -18.93
CA LEU A 524 10.58 -7.79 -19.80
C LEU A 524 11.87 -7.16 -19.23
N LYS A 525 12.99 -7.88 -19.38
CA LYS A 525 14.31 -7.42 -18.94
C LYS A 525 14.69 -6.12 -19.67
N ASN A 526 15.36 -5.22 -18.96
CA ASN A 526 15.82 -3.92 -19.47
C ASN A 526 14.71 -2.95 -19.90
N ARG A 527 13.44 -3.26 -19.59
CA ARG A 527 12.27 -2.37 -19.75
C ARG A 527 11.64 -2.11 -18.37
N SER A 528 10.91 -1.01 -18.26
CA SER A 528 10.31 -0.51 -17.01
C SER A 528 9.16 0.46 -17.30
N CYS A 529 8.41 0.83 -16.26
CA CYS A 529 7.39 1.89 -16.36
C CYS A 529 7.98 3.17 -16.95
N SER A 530 9.19 3.54 -16.52
CA SER A 530 9.86 4.75 -17.02
C SER A 530 10.23 4.65 -18.50
N THR A 531 10.68 3.50 -19.00
CA THR A 531 10.94 3.35 -20.45
C THR A 531 9.67 3.42 -21.28
N CYS A 532 8.56 2.85 -20.80
CA CYS A 532 7.27 2.91 -21.49
C CYS A 532 6.76 4.35 -21.57
N LEU A 533 6.79 5.06 -20.44
CA LEU A 533 6.41 6.48 -20.37
C LEU A 533 7.34 7.37 -21.18
N LEU A 534 8.64 7.06 -21.26
CA LEU A 534 9.58 7.81 -22.09
C LEU A 534 9.17 7.74 -23.56
N ASP A 535 8.94 6.53 -24.09
CA ASP A 535 8.59 6.32 -25.50
C ASP A 535 7.23 6.96 -25.81
N TYR A 536 6.25 6.76 -24.93
CA TYR A 536 4.93 7.37 -25.03
C TYR A 536 4.98 8.91 -25.04
N PHE A 537 5.68 9.55 -24.09
CA PHE A 537 5.76 11.01 -24.07
C PHE A 537 6.63 11.58 -25.19
N ASP A 538 7.62 10.82 -25.67
CA ASP A 538 8.37 11.22 -26.86
C ASP A 538 7.42 11.41 -28.04
N ASP A 539 6.59 10.40 -28.29
CA ASP A 539 5.64 10.34 -29.38
C ASP A 539 4.54 11.42 -29.26
N VAL A 540 3.83 11.46 -28.12
CA VAL A 540 2.76 12.44 -27.89
C VAL A 540 3.26 13.88 -28.01
N THR A 541 4.42 14.19 -27.41
CA THR A 541 4.93 15.57 -27.45
C THR A 541 5.51 15.93 -28.81
N ALA A 542 6.10 14.99 -29.55
CA ALA A 542 6.56 15.22 -30.92
C ALA A 542 5.37 15.50 -31.86
N LYS A 543 4.31 14.68 -31.82
CA LYS A 543 3.10 14.88 -32.65
C LYS A 543 2.43 16.23 -32.35
N ARG A 544 2.38 16.62 -31.06
CA ARG A 544 1.90 17.94 -30.62
C ARG A 544 2.76 19.10 -31.13
N ASP A 545 4.09 18.93 -31.14
CA ASP A 545 5.03 19.94 -31.63
C ASP A 545 4.85 20.21 -33.14
N HIS A 546 4.44 19.18 -33.89
CA HIS A 546 4.10 19.29 -35.31
C HIS A 546 2.71 19.87 -35.58
N GLY A 547 1.92 20.20 -34.55
CA GLY A 547 0.58 20.76 -34.71
C GLY A 547 -0.49 19.75 -35.12
N LEU A 548 -0.25 18.45 -34.91
CA LEU A 548 -1.25 17.40 -35.19
C LEU A 548 -2.34 17.36 -34.12
N TYR A 549 -3.50 16.81 -34.51
CA TYR A 549 -4.49 16.32 -33.56
C TYR A 549 -3.95 15.05 -32.89
N VAL A 550 -4.01 14.95 -31.57
CA VAL A 550 -3.50 13.78 -30.83
C VAL A 550 -4.54 13.29 -29.83
N ALA A 551 -4.88 12.01 -29.94
CA ALA A 551 -5.75 11.29 -29.03
C ALA A 551 -5.02 10.06 -28.46
N THR A 552 -5.24 9.75 -27.20
CA THR A 552 -4.76 8.50 -26.60
C THR A 552 -5.91 7.74 -25.97
N LEU A 553 -6.09 6.50 -26.42
CA LEU A 553 -7.05 5.58 -25.84
C LEU A 553 -6.35 4.73 -24.79
N PHE A 554 -6.99 4.56 -23.64
CA PHE A 554 -6.54 3.74 -22.52
C PHE A 554 -7.52 2.59 -22.32
N PHE A 555 -7.00 1.39 -22.14
CA PHE A 555 -7.77 0.17 -21.99
C PHE A 555 -7.48 -0.50 -20.64
N ASP A 556 -8.53 -1.00 -19.98
CA ASP A 556 -8.46 -1.80 -18.75
C ASP A 556 -9.09 -3.16 -19.04
N PHE A 557 -8.47 -4.25 -18.60
CA PHE A 557 -9.01 -5.60 -18.76
C PHE A 557 -9.67 -6.09 -17.47
N LYS A 558 -10.77 -6.83 -17.57
CA LYS A 558 -11.45 -7.40 -16.40
C LYS A 558 -10.63 -8.55 -15.82
N LYS A 559 -9.92 -8.30 -14.70
CA LYS A 559 -9.17 -9.31 -13.93
C LYS A 559 -8.23 -10.13 -14.84
N ALA A 560 -7.43 -9.45 -15.67
CA ALA A 560 -6.68 -10.02 -16.80
C ALA A 560 -5.92 -11.32 -16.48
N PHE A 561 -5.17 -11.33 -15.37
CA PHE A 561 -4.38 -12.49 -14.95
C PHE A 561 -5.24 -13.71 -14.61
N ASP A 562 -6.44 -13.51 -14.06
CA ASP A 562 -7.32 -14.60 -13.64
C ASP A 562 -8.16 -15.16 -14.80
N LYS A 563 -8.29 -14.40 -15.91
CA LYS A 563 -9.12 -14.77 -17.06
C LYS A 563 -8.43 -15.52 -18.19
N VAL A 564 -7.10 -15.57 -18.23
CA VAL A 564 -6.33 -16.21 -19.31
C VAL A 564 -6.78 -17.65 -19.56
N PRO A 565 -7.45 -17.96 -20.68
CA PRO A 565 -7.91 -19.31 -20.98
C PRO A 565 -6.74 -20.26 -21.29
N HIS A 566 -6.72 -21.43 -20.67
CA HIS A 566 -5.58 -22.37 -20.73
C HIS A 566 -5.38 -22.98 -22.12
N LYS A 567 -6.43 -23.47 -22.79
CA LYS A 567 -6.31 -24.04 -24.15
C LYS A 567 -5.80 -23.00 -25.14
N ARG A 568 -6.30 -21.76 -25.05
CA ARG A 568 -5.83 -20.65 -25.90
C ARG A 568 -4.38 -20.27 -25.64
N LEU A 569 -3.95 -20.26 -24.37
CA LEU A 569 -2.54 -20.07 -24.02
C LEU A 569 -1.66 -21.19 -24.59
N ILE A 570 -2.11 -22.44 -24.51
CA ILE A 570 -1.40 -23.60 -25.07
C ILE A 570 -1.26 -23.48 -26.59
N LEU A 571 -2.29 -22.99 -27.30
CA LEU A 571 -2.21 -22.73 -28.74
C LEU A 571 -1.11 -21.71 -29.07
N LYS A 572 -0.98 -20.61 -28.31
CA LYS A 572 0.10 -19.63 -28.50
C LYS A 572 1.48 -20.21 -28.18
N LEU A 573 1.58 -21.06 -27.15
CA LEU A 573 2.84 -21.75 -26.85
C LEU A 573 3.26 -22.65 -28.03
N LYS A 574 2.33 -23.42 -28.60
CA LYS A 574 2.62 -24.24 -29.79
C LYS A 574 3.04 -23.37 -30.98
N SER A 575 2.32 -22.27 -31.25
CA SER A 575 2.62 -21.39 -32.39
C SER A 575 3.97 -20.66 -32.28
N TYR A 576 4.46 -20.48 -31.05
CA TYR A 576 5.79 -19.92 -30.78
C TYR A 576 6.92 -20.97 -30.72
N GLY A 577 6.64 -22.22 -31.11
CA GLY A 577 7.64 -23.28 -31.27
C GLY A 577 7.97 -24.08 -30.01
N PHE A 578 7.14 -24.02 -28.97
CA PHE A 578 7.34 -24.86 -27.79
C PHE A 578 6.99 -26.31 -28.14
N GLN A 579 7.88 -27.23 -27.75
CA GLN A 579 7.75 -28.67 -28.03
C GLN A 579 7.92 -29.49 -26.77
N ASP A 580 7.65 -30.78 -26.88
CA ASP A 580 7.88 -31.72 -25.80
C ASP A 580 9.39 -31.92 -25.54
N PRO A 581 9.76 -32.18 -24.27
CA PRO A 581 8.87 -32.41 -23.12
C PRO A 581 8.44 -31.13 -22.38
N LEU A 582 9.00 -29.95 -22.69
CA LEU A 582 8.65 -28.68 -22.05
C LEU A 582 7.18 -28.29 -22.24
N LEU A 583 6.61 -28.48 -23.44
CA LEU A 583 5.22 -28.16 -23.71
C LEU A 583 4.28 -28.99 -22.82
N SER A 584 4.45 -30.31 -22.77
CA SER A 584 3.73 -31.18 -21.85
C SER A 584 3.86 -30.73 -20.38
N TRP A 585 5.07 -30.35 -19.96
CA TRP A 585 5.28 -29.83 -18.60
C TRP A 585 4.51 -28.52 -18.33
N LEU A 586 4.46 -27.60 -19.30
CA LEU A 586 3.69 -26.35 -19.19
C LEU A 586 2.17 -26.60 -19.19
N ILE A 587 1.69 -27.59 -19.94
CA ILE A 587 0.29 -28.04 -19.91
C ILE A 587 -0.03 -28.58 -18.51
N SER A 588 0.78 -29.51 -18.00
CA SER A 588 0.64 -30.07 -16.65
C SER A 588 0.74 -29.01 -15.54
N PHE A 589 1.52 -27.95 -15.75
CA PHE A 589 1.63 -26.80 -14.83
C PHE A 589 0.31 -26.01 -14.72
N LEU A 590 -0.48 -25.92 -15.79
CA LEU A 590 -1.73 -25.15 -15.86
C LEU A 590 -2.95 -25.98 -15.42
N GLU A 591 -2.97 -27.28 -15.71
CA GLU A 591 -4.11 -28.18 -15.51
C GLU A 591 -4.24 -28.74 -14.07
N ASP A 592 -5.43 -29.22 -13.73
CA ASP A 592 -5.80 -29.89 -12.46
C ASP A 592 -5.39 -29.13 -11.18
N ARG A 593 -5.39 -27.80 -11.26
CA ARG A 593 -5.02 -26.97 -10.13
C ARG A 593 -6.19 -26.68 -9.21
N SER A 594 -5.86 -26.54 -7.93
CA SER A 594 -6.83 -26.13 -6.92
C SER A 594 -6.27 -25.02 -6.02
N GLN A 595 -7.18 -24.29 -5.39
CA GLN A 595 -6.86 -23.22 -4.45
C GLN A 595 -7.72 -23.27 -3.21
N VAL A 596 -7.14 -22.82 -2.10
CA VAL A 596 -7.82 -22.70 -0.81
C VAL A 596 -7.54 -21.31 -0.25
N VAL A 597 -8.58 -20.57 0.12
CA VAL A 597 -8.42 -19.30 0.84
C VAL A 597 -8.03 -19.57 2.28
N LYS A 598 -6.96 -18.91 2.71
CA LYS A 598 -6.51 -18.90 4.10
C LYS A 598 -6.73 -17.52 4.70
N PHE A 599 -7.62 -17.43 5.69
CA PHE A 599 -7.83 -16.22 6.47
C PHE A 599 -7.68 -16.53 7.97
N ALA A 600 -6.77 -15.81 8.64
CA ALA A 600 -6.34 -16.12 10.00
C ALA A 600 -5.89 -17.60 10.16
N ASN A 601 -6.63 -18.40 10.92
CA ASN A 601 -6.37 -19.84 11.15
C ASN A 601 -7.38 -20.75 10.45
N ASN A 602 -8.23 -20.22 9.58
CA ASN A 602 -9.28 -20.95 8.90
C ASN A 602 -8.98 -21.11 7.41
N TYR A 603 -9.60 -22.12 6.81
CA TYR A 603 -9.40 -22.54 5.42
C TYR A 603 -10.76 -22.73 4.75
N SER A 604 -10.91 -22.24 3.52
CA SER A 604 -12.09 -22.53 2.71
C SER A 604 -12.08 -23.97 2.21
N SER A 605 -13.20 -24.39 1.61
CA SER A 605 -13.18 -25.55 0.71
C SER A 605 -12.20 -25.34 -0.47
N PRO A 606 -11.53 -26.40 -0.95
CA PRO A 606 -10.73 -26.32 -2.18
C PRO A 606 -11.61 -26.04 -3.39
N ARG A 607 -11.18 -25.14 -4.26
CA ARG A 607 -11.85 -24.84 -5.54
C ARG A 607 -10.90 -25.00 -6.73
N PRO A 608 -11.36 -25.52 -7.88
CA PRO A 608 -10.52 -25.68 -9.07
C PRO A 608 -10.19 -24.32 -9.70
N ILE A 609 -8.99 -24.21 -10.26
CA ILE A 609 -8.56 -23.06 -11.07
C ILE A 609 -8.82 -23.42 -12.53
N ARG A 610 -9.84 -22.82 -13.15
CA ARG A 610 -10.28 -23.16 -14.52
C ARG A 610 -9.65 -22.29 -15.61
N SER A 611 -9.12 -21.13 -15.23
CA SER A 611 -8.40 -20.23 -16.12
C SER A 611 -7.43 -19.37 -15.32
N GLY A 612 -6.66 -18.58 -16.04
CA GLY A 612 -5.75 -17.60 -15.50
C GLY A 612 -4.32 -18.13 -15.40
N VAL A 613 -3.40 -17.19 -15.34
CA VAL A 613 -2.03 -17.44 -14.90
C VAL A 613 -1.95 -17.23 -13.39
N ILE A 614 -1.33 -18.17 -12.68
CA ILE A 614 -1.34 -18.21 -11.22
C ILE A 614 -0.68 -16.94 -10.65
N GLN A 615 -1.45 -16.06 -10.01
CA GLN A 615 -0.94 -14.84 -9.37
C GLN A 615 -0.03 -15.18 -8.18
N GLY A 616 1.29 -15.10 -8.37
CA GLY A 616 2.30 -15.47 -7.37
C GLY A 616 3.24 -16.58 -7.81
N SER A 617 2.96 -17.24 -8.94
CA SER A 617 3.92 -18.07 -9.66
C SER A 617 5.03 -17.23 -10.30
N VAL A 618 6.17 -17.87 -10.58
CA VAL A 618 7.30 -17.22 -11.27
C VAL A 618 7.05 -17.15 -12.78
N LEU A 619 6.43 -18.19 -13.36
CA LEU A 619 6.11 -18.23 -14.79
C LEU A 619 4.89 -17.40 -15.18
N GLY A 620 3.95 -17.17 -14.26
CA GLY A 620 2.67 -16.51 -14.56
C GLY A 620 2.79 -15.19 -15.32
N PRO A 621 3.64 -14.23 -14.90
CA PRO A 621 3.84 -12.99 -15.65
C PRO A 621 4.39 -13.19 -17.07
N LEU A 622 5.29 -14.17 -17.28
CA LEU A 622 5.85 -14.46 -18.59
C LEU A 622 4.80 -15.08 -19.52
N LEU A 623 4.02 -16.03 -19.00
CA LEU A 623 2.91 -16.65 -19.72
C LEU A 623 1.82 -15.63 -20.07
N PHE A 624 1.54 -14.67 -19.20
CA PHE A 624 0.63 -13.57 -19.51
C PHE A 624 1.16 -12.70 -20.65
N VAL A 625 2.45 -12.34 -20.62
CA VAL A 625 3.05 -11.53 -21.68
C VAL A 625 3.03 -12.27 -23.02
N ILE A 626 3.30 -13.58 -23.03
CA ILE A 626 3.12 -14.45 -24.20
C ILE A 626 1.67 -14.40 -24.69
N TYR A 627 0.71 -14.48 -23.76
CA TYR A 627 -0.71 -14.50 -24.07
C TYR A 627 -1.20 -13.24 -24.77
N ILE A 628 -0.81 -12.05 -24.29
CA ILE A 628 -1.32 -10.78 -24.80
C ILE A 628 -0.52 -10.24 -26.00
N ASN A 629 0.60 -10.89 -26.36
CA ASN A 629 1.64 -10.31 -27.22
C ASN A 629 1.16 -9.82 -28.60
N ASP A 630 0.28 -10.58 -29.24
CA ASP A 630 -0.31 -10.36 -30.57
C ASP A 630 -1.45 -9.32 -30.58
N ILE A 631 -1.88 -8.80 -29.42
CA ILE A 631 -2.87 -7.70 -29.41
C ILE A 631 -2.36 -6.48 -30.18
N CYS A 632 -1.04 -6.28 -30.22
CA CYS A 632 -0.47 -5.16 -30.96
C CYS A 632 -0.53 -5.36 -32.48
N SER A 633 -0.66 -6.58 -32.99
CA SER A 633 -0.75 -6.83 -34.44
C SER A 633 -2.14 -6.59 -35.02
N VAL A 634 -3.19 -6.48 -34.19
CA VAL A 634 -4.53 -6.14 -34.68
C VAL A 634 -4.74 -4.62 -34.86
N ILE A 635 -3.81 -3.81 -34.36
CA ILE A 635 -3.86 -2.34 -34.43
C ILE A 635 -3.20 -1.90 -35.74
N LYS A 636 -3.95 -1.28 -36.63
CA LYS A 636 -3.48 -0.85 -37.95
C LYS A 636 -3.06 0.61 -37.99
N HIS A 637 -3.79 1.49 -37.30
CA HIS A 637 -3.65 2.93 -37.47
C HIS A 637 -2.94 3.59 -36.29
N GLY A 638 -3.19 3.09 -35.08
CA GLY A 638 -2.61 3.62 -33.85
C GLY A 638 -1.20 3.13 -33.54
N THR A 639 -0.49 3.86 -32.67
CA THR A 639 0.79 3.43 -32.09
C THR A 639 0.56 2.84 -30.69
N PRO A 640 0.69 1.52 -30.49
CA PRO A 640 0.46 0.90 -29.18
C PRO A 640 1.65 1.02 -28.23
N TYR A 641 1.32 1.12 -26.93
CA TYR A 641 2.24 0.98 -25.81
C TYR A 641 1.61 0.06 -24.78
N LEU A 642 2.36 -0.96 -24.38
CA LEU A 642 1.85 -2.02 -23.51
C LEU A 642 2.76 -2.19 -22.29
N PHE A 643 2.17 -2.29 -21.11
CA PHE A 643 2.87 -2.66 -19.89
C PHE A 643 2.06 -3.72 -19.16
N ALA A 644 2.44 -4.99 -19.37
CA ALA A 644 1.62 -6.12 -18.95
C ALA A 644 0.22 -6.03 -19.58
N ASP A 645 -0.83 -5.86 -18.77
CA ASP A 645 -2.22 -5.67 -19.18
C ASP A 645 -2.57 -4.21 -19.49
N ASP A 646 -1.77 -3.23 -19.06
CA ASP A 646 -2.05 -1.80 -19.33
C ASP A 646 -1.73 -1.47 -20.80
N LEU A 647 -2.75 -1.47 -21.67
CA LEU A 647 -2.66 -1.06 -23.07
C LEU A 647 -3.09 0.41 -23.24
N LYS A 648 -2.28 1.18 -23.97
CA LYS A 648 -2.67 2.48 -24.50
C LYS A 648 -2.25 2.63 -25.95
N ILE A 649 -3.04 3.37 -26.73
CA ILE A 649 -2.82 3.55 -28.16
C ILE A 649 -2.87 5.04 -28.49
N VAL A 650 -1.82 5.53 -29.16
CA VAL A 650 -1.70 6.93 -29.58
C VAL A 650 -2.09 7.05 -31.05
N TYR A 651 -3.07 7.91 -31.32
CA TYR A 651 -3.48 8.28 -32.67
C TYR A 651 -3.12 9.74 -32.94
N SER A 652 -2.74 10.03 -34.18
CA SER A 652 -2.54 11.40 -34.62
C SER A 652 -2.82 11.60 -36.08
N PHE A 653 -3.42 12.74 -36.41
CA PHE A 653 -3.76 13.11 -37.77
C PHE A 653 -3.77 14.64 -37.93
N PRO A 654 -3.59 15.17 -39.14
CA PRO A 654 -3.83 16.58 -39.45
C PRO A 654 -5.25 17.00 -39.09
N HIS A 655 -5.44 18.28 -38.75
CA HIS A 655 -6.77 18.83 -38.48
C HIS A 655 -7.72 18.74 -39.68
N SER A 656 -7.19 18.73 -40.91
CA SER A 656 -7.97 18.62 -42.16
C SER A 656 -8.57 17.24 -42.39
N THR A 657 -8.01 16.17 -41.81
CA THR A 657 -8.44 14.78 -42.01
C THR A 657 -9.05 14.20 -40.72
N LEU A 658 -9.68 15.06 -39.92
CA LEU A 658 -10.16 14.69 -38.58
C LEU A 658 -11.20 13.55 -38.64
N ASN A 659 -12.18 13.63 -39.54
CA ASN A 659 -13.23 12.60 -39.66
C ASN A 659 -12.65 11.23 -40.02
N GLU A 660 -11.75 11.18 -41.01
CA GLU A 660 -11.04 9.96 -41.41
C GLU A 660 -10.22 9.39 -40.24
N GLY A 661 -9.55 10.27 -39.48
CA GLY A 661 -8.82 9.89 -38.26
C GLY A 661 -9.70 9.19 -37.22
N PHE A 662 -10.95 9.64 -37.04
CA PHE A 662 -11.90 8.98 -36.13
C PHE A 662 -12.43 7.66 -36.69
N THR A 663 -12.62 7.54 -38.01
CA THR A 663 -12.94 6.27 -38.66
C THR A 663 -11.84 5.24 -38.45
N HIS A 664 -10.57 5.65 -38.56
CA HIS A 664 -9.41 4.79 -38.28
C HIS A 664 -9.35 4.35 -36.81
N ILE A 665 -9.65 5.26 -35.87
CA ILE A 665 -9.75 4.88 -34.44
C ILE A 665 -10.85 3.83 -34.23
N GLN A 666 -11.99 3.98 -34.90
CA GLN A 666 -13.11 3.04 -34.76
C GLN A 666 -12.80 1.66 -35.37
N ASP A 667 -12.15 1.60 -36.54
CA ASP A 667 -11.69 0.33 -37.14
C ASP A 667 -10.74 -0.43 -36.19
N ASP A 668 -9.78 0.25 -35.56
CA ASP A 668 -8.90 -0.37 -34.56
C ASP A 668 -9.67 -0.82 -33.30
N LEU A 669 -10.68 -0.07 -32.85
CA LEU A 669 -11.54 -0.45 -31.72
C LEU A 669 -12.36 -1.71 -32.00
N ASP A 670 -12.91 -1.84 -33.19
CA ASP A 670 -13.70 -3.01 -33.60
C ASP A 670 -12.80 -4.25 -33.70
N ARG A 671 -11.58 -4.11 -34.26
CA ARG A 671 -10.56 -5.17 -34.28
C ARG A 671 -10.15 -5.61 -32.88
N LEU A 672 -9.93 -4.66 -31.97
CA LEU A 672 -9.59 -4.96 -30.57
C LEU A 672 -10.74 -5.67 -29.86
N HIS A 673 -11.99 -5.27 -30.11
CA HIS A 673 -13.15 -5.93 -29.55
C HIS A 673 -13.26 -7.38 -30.03
N ASN A 674 -13.08 -7.63 -31.33
CA ASN A 674 -13.08 -8.97 -31.90
C ASN A 674 -11.94 -9.83 -31.31
N TRP A 675 -10.71 -9.30 -31.26
CA TRP A 675 -9.59 -9.99 -30.62
C TRP A 675 -9.90 -10.33 -29.15
N SER A 676 -10.53 -9.42 -28.41
CA SER A 676 -10.91 -9.63 -27.01
C SER A 676 -11.93 -10.77 -26.85
N ASN A 677 -12.87 -10.90 -27.79
CA ASN A 677 -13.86 -11.99 -27.82
C ASN A 677 -13.19 -13.32 -28.19
N ASP A 678 -12.42 -13.34 -29.28
CA ASP A 678 -11.70 -14.52 -29.79
C ASP A 678 -10.77 -15.11 -28.72
N TRP A 679 -10.05 -14.24 -28.02
CA TRP A 679 -9.11 -14.60 -26.96
C TRP A 679 -9.72 -14.52 -25.56
N GLN A 680 -11.04 -14.41 -25.42
CA GLN A 680 -11.78 -14.40 -24.14
C GLN A 680 -11.10 -13.57 -23.00
N LEU A 681 -10.52 -12.41 -23.36
CA LEU A 681 -9.86 -11.48 -22.44
C LEU A 681 -10.63 -10.15 -22.45
N PRO A 682 -11.79 -10.09 -21.78
CA PRO A 682 -12.74 -8.98 -21.92
C PRO A 682 -12.21 -7.67 -21.36
N PHE A 683 -12.44 -6.60 -22.11
CA PHE A 683 -12.24 -5.23 -21.62
C PHE A 683 -13.23 -4.88 -20.50
N ASN A 684 -12.78 -3.99 -19.64
CA ASN A 684 -13.57 -3.32 -18.64
C ASN A 684 -13.99 -1.94 -19.16
N SER A 685 -15.02 -1.93 -20.02
CA SER A 685 -15.43 -0.75 -20.79
C SER A 685 -15.61 0.51 -19.95
N ASP A 686 -16.14 0.39 -18.72
CA ASP A 686 -16.35 1.53 -17.80
C ASP A 686 -15.05 2.22 -17.34
N LYS A 687 -13.92 1.50 -17.43
CA LYS A 687 -12.58 2.02 -17.09
C LYS A 687 -11.73 2.33 -18.31
N CYS A 688 -12.17 1.93 -19.50
CA CYS A 688 -11.57 2.39 -20.74
C CYS A 688 -11.95 3.87 -20.97
N GLY A 689 -11.12 4.60 -21.71
CA GLY A 689 -11.42 6.00 -22.01
C GLY A 689 -10.42 6.64 -22.95
N VAL A 690 -10.77 7.83 -23.44
CA VAL A 690 -9.96 8.60 -24.39
C VAL A 690 -9.52 9.92 -23.78
N LEU A 691 -8.24 10.25 -23.91
CA LEU A 691 -7.66 11.54 -23.55
C LEU A 691 -7.25 12.28 -24.83
N TYR A 692 -7.92 13.39 -25.11
CA TYR A 692 -7.56 14.28 -26.22
C TYR A 692 -6.58 15.33 -25.74
N PHE A 693 -5.50 15.58 -26.49
CA PHE A 693 -4.53 16.62 -26.12
C PHE A 693 -4.83 17.98 -26.75
N ASN A 694 -5.75 18.06 -27.71
CA ASN A 694 -6.15 19.30 -28.37
C ASN A 694 -7.30 19.97 -27.60
N ASN A 695 -7.43 21.30 -27.72
CA ASN A 695 -8.44 22.07 -26.97
C ASN A 695 -9.89 21.83 -27.46
N SER A 696 -10.04 21.33 -28.69
CA SER A 696 -11.32 21.01 -29.30
C SER A 696 -11.65 19.52 -29.14
N HIS A 697 -12.78 19.25 -28.49
CA HIS A 697 -13.38 17.92 -28.46
C HIS A 697 -14.36 17.81 -29.62
N PRO A 698 -14.14 16.90 -30.57
CA PRO A 698 -15.07 16.71 -31.66
C PRO A 698 -16.25 15.86 -31.17
N ASN A 699 -17.42 16.04 -31.78
CA ASN A 699 -18.66 15.33 -31.44
C ASN A 699 -18.68 13.86 -31.93
N PHE A 700 -17.53 13.18 -31.96
CA PHE A 700 -17.44 11.77 -32.33
C PHE A 700 -17.59 10.90 -31.09
N ARG A 701 -18.55 9.97 -31.12
CA ARG A 701 -18.76 8.97 -30.08
C ARG A 701 -18.08 7.67 -30.49
N LEU A 702 -16.95 7.37 -29.87
CA LEU A 702 -16.22 6.12 -30.05
C LEU A 702 -16.86 5.01 -29.22
N HIS A 703 -17.01 3.82 -29.80
CA HIS A 703 -17.56 2.65 -29.12
C HIS A 703 -16.55 1.50 -29.06
N LEU A 704 -16.53 0.79 -27.95
CA LEU A 704 -15.79 -0.47 -27.76
C LEU A 704 -16.84 -1.57 -27.54
N GLY A 705 -17.13 -2.34 -28.58
CA GLY A 705 -18.33 -3.18 -28.63
C GLY A 705 -19.58 -2.32 -28.46
N ASN A 706 -20.44 -2.69 -27.50
CA ASN A 706 -21.70 -1.97 -27.22
C ASN A 706 -21.56 -0.79 -26.24
N SER A 707 -20.35 -0.46 -25.78
CA SER A 707 -20.13 0.57 -24.75
C SER A 707 -19.44 1.81 -25.33
N PHE A 708 -19.90 3.00 -24.95
CA PHE A 708 -19.22 4.25 -25.30
C PHE A 708 -17.96 4.46 -24.46
N LEU A 709 -16.89 4.90 -25.11
CA LEU A 709 -15.69 5.34 -24.40
C LEU A 709 -15.91 6.73 -23.80
N GLN A 710 -15.62 6.85 -22.51
CA GLN A 710 -15.67 8.15 -21.82
C GLN A 710 -14.50 9.05 -22.23
N THR A 711 -14.76 10.35 -22.36
CA THR A 711 -13.73 11.37 -22.49
C THR A 711 -13.13 11.68 -21.13
N LEU A 712 -11.82 11.53 -21.01
CA LEU A 712 -11.06 11.75 -19.80
C LEU A 712 -10.48 13.17 -19.81
N SER A 713 -10.48 13.84 -18.65
CA SER A 713 -9.76 15.11 -18.45
C SER A 713 -8.36 14.90 -17.83
N SER A 714 -8.17 13.76 -17.16
CA SER A 714 -6.91 13.33 -16.56
C SER A 714 -6.87 11.81 -16.42
N ILE A 715 -5.66 11.25 -16.42
CA ILE A 715 -5.42 9.81 -16.30
C ILE A 715 -4.27 9.53 -15.34
N LYS A 716 -4.33 8.39 -14.66
CA LYS A 716 -3.21 7.84 -13.89
C LYS A 716 -2.64 6.64 -14.64
N ASP A 717 -1.57 6.87 -15.39
CA ASP A 717 -0.89 5.87 -16.21
C ASP A 717 0.45 5.48 -15.57
N LEU A 718 0.65 4.18 -15.33
CA LEU A 718 1.86 3.61 -14.71
C LEU A 718 2.33 4.35 -13.44
N GLY A 719 1.38 4.81 -12.63
CA GLY A 719 1.62 5.51 -11.36
C GLY A 719 1.92 7.02 -11.49
N VAL A 720 1.86 7.58 -12.70
CA VAL A 720 2.00 9.02 -12.99
C VAL A 720 0.66 9.58 -13.42
N THR A 721 0.25 10.72 -12.85
CA THR A 721 -1.02 11.39 -13.20
C THR A 721 -0.79 12.64 -14.03
N TYR A 722 -1.45 12.75 -15.17
CA TYR A 722 -1.40 13.93 -16.04
C TYR A 722 -2.75 14.23 -16.68
N SER A 723 -2.95 15.51 -17.04
CA SER A 723 -4.17 16.00 -17.67
C SER A 723 -4.07 16.06 -19.21
N GLN A 724 -5.19 16.38 -19.87
CA GLN A 724 -5.26 16.69 -21.30
C GLN A 724 -4.30 17.81 -21.75
N ASN A 725 -3.91 18.70 -20.83
CA ASN A 725 -2.96 19.77 -21.10
C ASN A 725 -1.50 19.37 -20.81
N LEU A 726 -1.26 18.07 -20.57
CA LEU A 726 0.03 17.52 -20.14
C LEU A 726 0.57 18.20 -18.88
N THR A 727 -0.32 18.58 -17.96
CA THR A 727 0.05 19.11 -16.65
C THR A 727 0.13 17.99 -15.62
N PHE A 728 1.18 18.01 -14.80
CA PHE A 728 1.50 16.96 -13.81
C PHE A 728 1.23 17.41 -12.36
N SER A 729 0.47 18.50 -12.18
CA SER A 729 0.24 19.08 -10.85
C SER A 729 -0.54 18.17 -9.92
N GLN A 730 -1.51 17.39 -10.44
CA GLN A 730 -2.21 16.39 -9.64
C GLN A 730 -1.26 15.30 -9.11
N TYR A 731 -0.35 14.82 -9.97
CA TYR A 731 0.69 13.88 -9.58
C TYR A 731 1.61 14.46 -8.49
N ALA A 732 2.09 15.69 -8.67
CA ALA A 732 2.93 16.37 -7.67
C ALA A 732 2.21 16.51 -6.32
N LYS A 733 0.92 16.91 -6.31
CA LYS A 733 0.10 17.01 -5.09
C LYS A 733 -0.03 15.65 -4.38
N ALA A 734 -0.34 14.58 -5.12
CA ALA A 734 -0.48 13.23 -4.58
C ALA A 734 0.84 12.71 -3.98
N LEU A 735 1.95 12.94 -4.68
CA LEU A 735 3.31 12.59 -4.27
C LEU A 735 3.71 13.33 -2.97
N VAL A 736 3.51 14.65 -2.93
CA VAL A 736 3.76 15.50 -1.74
C VAL A 736 2.92 15.03 -0.55
N SER A 737 1.61 14.78 -0.75
CA SER A 737 0.71 14.31 0.30
C SER A 737 1.16 12.97 0.89
N LYS A 738 1.48 11.98 0.03
CA LYS A 738 1.99 10.67 0.46
C LYS A 738 3.30 10.80 1.24
N CYS A 739 4.25 11.59 0.76
CA CYS A 739 5.55 11.75 1.41
C CYS A 739 5.48 12.58 2.70
N ARG A 740 4.56 13.55 2.82
CA ARG A 740 4.30 14.25 4.09
C ARG A 740 3.83 13.28 5.17
N ARG A 741 2.88 12.39 4.85
CA ARG A 741 2.42 11.34 5.78
C ARG A 741 3.57 10.43 6.22
N LEU A 742 4.38 9.95 5.27
CA LEU A 742 5.52 9.09 5.60
C LEU A 742 6.56 9.82 6.47
N THR A 743 6.96 11.04 6.12
CA THR A 743 7.92 11.80 6.94
C THR A 743 7.37 12.11 8.33
N GLY A 744 6.10 12.50 8.45
CA GLY A 744 5.44 12.69 9.74
C GLY A 744 5.45 11.42 10.59
N LEU A 745 5.15 10.27 9.97
CA LEU A 745 5.24 8.97 10.61
C LEU A 745 6.66 8.65 11.11
N LEU A 746 7.70 8.90 10.30
CA LEU A 746 9.10 8.72 10.74
C LEU A 746 9.44 9.59 11.95
N HIS A 747 9.03 10.86 11.95
CA HIS A 747 9.29 11.76 13.08
C HIS A 747 8.56 11.34 14.36
N ARG A 748 7.34 10.78 14.26
CA ARG A 748 6.53 10.36 15.41
C ARG A 748 6.92 9.00 15.98
N LYS A 749 7.29 8.05 15.12
CA LYS A 749 7.48 6.64 15.52
C LYS A 749 8.93 6.22 15.64
N MET A 750 9.88 7.09 15.28
CA MET A 750 11.31 6.85 15.45
C MET A 750 11.92 7.96 16.31
N TYR A 751 12.92 7.63 17.11
CA TYR A 751 13.49 8.56 18.08
C TYR A 751 14.84 9.10 17.60
N THR A 752 15.71 8.22 17.09
CA THR A 752 17.06 8.57 16.62
C THR A 752 17.04 9.24 15.23
N ASN A 753 17.96 10.18 15.01
CA ASN A 753 18.08 10.86 13.73
C ASN A 753 18.64 9.93 12.65
N GLU A 754 19.56 9.03 13.04
CA GLU A 754 20.18 8.04 12.17
C GLU A 754 19.12 7.11 11.58
N ALA A 755 18.23 6.55 12.41
CA ALA A 755 17.14 5.70 11.94
C ALA A 755 16.13 6.47 11.08
N LYS A 756 15.78 7.72 11.46
CA LYS A 756 14.90 8.57 10.64
C LYS A 756 15.48 8.81 9.25
N VAL A 757 16.78 9.14 9.17
CA VAL A 757 17.48 9.42 7.91
C VAL A 757 17.58 8.16 7.05
N LEU A 758 17.94 7.02 7.64
CA LEU A 758 17.99 5.74 6.91
C LEU A 758 16.60 5.35 6.38
N LEU A 759 15.56 5.41 7.20
CA LEU A 759 14.19 5.13 6.78
C LEU A 759 13.67 6.16 5.77
N TYR A 760 14.10 7.42 5.83
CA TYR A 760 13.78 8.41 4.80
C TYR A 760 14.35 7.98 3.44
N LYS A 761 15.63 7.54 3.41
CA LYS A 761 16.30 7.06 2.18
C LYS A 761 15.61 5.85 1.57
N VAL A 762 14.98 4.99 2.38
CA VAL A 762 14.40 3.70 1.93
C VAL A 762 12.88 3.78 1.71
N MET A 763 12.15 4.59 2.47
CA MET A 763 10.68 4.64 2.42
C MET A 763 10.13 5.89 1.71
N VAL A 764 10.78 7.05 1.86
CA VAL A 764 10.27 8.33 1.35
C VAL A 764 10.91 8.68 0.01
N ARG A 765 12.23 8.63 -0.05
CA ARG A 765 13.00 9.03 -1.23
C ARG A 765 12.64 8.25 -2.50
N PRO A 766 12.47 6.91 -2.49
CA PRO A 766 12.10 6.18 -3.71
C PRO A 766 10.75 6.61 -4.27
N VAL A 767 9.82 7.07 -3.42
CA VAL A 767 8.54 7.63 -3.85
C VAL A 767 8.76 8.98 -4.54
N LEU A 768 9.62 9.84 -4.00
CA LEU A 768 9.95 11.16 -4.57
C LEU A 768 10.75 11.09 -5.89
N GLU A 769 11.45 9.97 -6.13
CA GLU A 769 12.34 9.73 -7.27
C GLU A 769 11.72 8.79 -8.32
N TYR A 770 10.45 8.40 -8.16
CA TYR A 770 9.77 7.59 -9.15
C TYR A 770 9.53 8.38 -10.45
N CYS A 771 9.87 7.78 -11.60
CA CYS A 771 9.68 8.35 -12.94
C CYS A 771 10.17 9.80 -13.09
N THR A 772 11.42 10.10 -12.70
CA THR A 772 12.01 11.46 -12.80
C THR A 772 12.07 12.03 -14.21
N ILE A 773 11.87 11.20 -15.24
CA ILE A 773 11.84 11.62 -16.65
C ILE A 773 10.72 12.62 -16.97
N VAL A 774 9.59 12.60 -16.23
CA VAL A 774 8.45 13.50 -16.49
C VAL A 774 8.59 14.84 -15.76
N PHE A 775 9.59 15.01 -14.90
CA PHE A 775 9.71 16.19 -14.05
C PHE A 775 10.01 17.47 -14.84
N GLY A 776 10.55 17.35 -16.06
CA GLY A 776 10.71 18.49 -16.98
C GLY A 776 9.38 19.16 -17.32
N PHE A 777 8.28 18.41 -17.36
CA PHE A 777 6.94 18.91 -17.65
C PHE A 777 6.26 19.61 -16.47
N MET A 778 6.73 19.39 -15.23
CA MET A 778 6.12 19.99 -14.04
C MET A 778 6.35 21.50 -13.97
N HIS A 779 5.37 22.23 -13.45
CA HIS A 779 5.54 23.64 -13.13
C HIS A 779 6.63 23.84 -12.06
N GLY A 780 7.29 25.00 -12.08
CA GLY A 780 8.34 25.35 -11.10
C GLY A 780 7.87 25.21 -9.64
N TYR A 781 6.67 25.71 -9.33
CA TYR A 781 6.10 25.62 -7.98
C TYR A 781 5.87 24.18 -7.51
N ASP A 782 5.51 23.25 -8.40
CA ASP A 782 5.31 21.84 -8.05
C ASP A 782 6.65 21.16 -7.76
N ARG A 783 7.69 21.45 -8.55
CA ARG A 783 9.05 20.99 -8.27
C ARG A 783 9.57 21.50 -6.92
N VAL A 784 9.29 22.76 -6.58
CA VAL A 784 9.62 23.34 -5.27
C VAL A 784 8.85 22.66 -4.14
N ARG A 785 7.55 22.36 -4.31
CA ARG A 785 6.76 21.61 -3.31
C ARG A 785 7.34 20.22 -3.04
N ILE A 786 7.81 19.52 -4.07
CA ILE A 786 8.48 18.22 -3.95
C ILE A 786 9.81 18.39 -3.19
N GLU A 787 10.62 19.39 -3.56
CA GLU A 787 11.89 19.70 -2.87
C GLU A 787 11.68 20.01 -1.38
N ASN A 788 10.59 20.73 -1.07
CA ASN A 788 10.24 21.12 0.29
C ASN A 788 9.97 19.95 1.23
N ILE A 789 9.70 18.74 0.71
CA ILE A 789 9.60 17.53 1.55
C ILE A 789 10.92 17.23 2.24
N GLN A 790 12.03 17.15 1.50
CA GLN A 790 13.34 16.90 2.11
C GLN A 790 13.82 18.11 2.92
N ARG A 791 13.53 19.33 2.45
CA ARG A 791 13.85 20.57 3.17
C ARG A 791 13.20 20.62 4.54
N SER A 792 11.92 20.26 4.62
CA SER A 792 11.16 20.20 5.88
C SER A 792 11.57 19.03 6.76
N PHE A 793 11.80 17.85 6.17
CA PHE A 793 12.30 16.68 6.88
C PHE A 793 13.63 16.98 7.60
N THR A 794 14.64 17.46 6.85
CA THR A 794 15.96 17.80 7.42
C THR A 794 15.89 18.93 8.45
N ARG A 795 15.02 19.93 8.24
CA ARG A 795 14.80 21.00 9.21
C ARG A 795 14.25 20.45 10.54
N ARG A 796 13.29 19.52 10.50
CA ARG A 796 12.70 18.89 11.69
C ARG A 796 13.63 17.92 12.44
N LEU A 797 14.78 17.58 11.88
CA LEU A 797 15.80 16.79 12.59
C LEU A 797 16.70 17.67 13.47
N LEU A 798 16.76 18.98 13.21
CA LEU A 798 17.48 19.95 14.00
C LEU A 798 16.61 20.40 15.16
N TYR A 799 17.03 20.08 16.38
CA TYR A 799 16.29 20.48 17.58
C TYR A 799 16.60 21.93 18.01
N LYS A 800 17.73 22.53 17.56
CA LYS A 800 18.25 23.83 18.05
C LYS A 800 19.16 24.66 17.10
N HIS A 801 19.33 24.31 15.82
CA HIS A 801 20.22 25.05 14.90
C HIS A 801 19.43 25.83 13.84
N GLU A 802 19.11 27.09 14.10
CA GLU A 802 18.25 27.90 13.23
C GLU A 802 18.95 28.49 12.00
N GLY A 803 20.29 28.39 11.88
CA GLY A 803 21.06 29.05 10.83
C GLY A 803 21.54 28.20 9.64
N LEU A 804 21.39 26.86 9.65
CA LEU A 804 21.97 26.03 8.58
C LEU A 804 21.16 26.10 7.28
N THR A 805 21.85 26.33 6.15
CA THR A 805 21.20 26.29 4.83
C THR A 805 20.69 24.89 4.50
N TYR A 806 19.76 24.77 3.55
CA TYR A 806 19.25 23.46 3.13
C TYR A 806 20.36 22.52 2.61
N ALA A 807 21.37 23.07 1.93
CA ALA A 807 22.50 22.29 1.43
C ALA A 807 23.36 21.75 2.60
N ASP A 808 23.63 22.59 3.61
CA ASP A 808 24.43 22.18 4.77
C ASP A 808 23.72 21.12 5.61
N ARG A 809 22.40 21.27 5.80
CA ARG A 809 21.59 20.22 6.46
C ARG A 809 21.64 18.91 5.70
N CYS A 810 21.57 18.97 4.36
CA CYS A 810 21.70 17.75 3.55
C CYS A 810 23.07 17.12 3.77
N LYS A 811 24.16 17.89 3.68
CA LYS A 811 25.53 17.42 3.88
C LYS A 811 25.70 16.77 5.26
N MET A 812 25.23 17.43 6.33
CA MET A 812 25.32 16.94 7.70
C MET A 812 24.66 15.58 7.90
N TYR A 813 23.52 15.31 7.24
CA TYR A 813 22.82 14.03 7.33
C TYR A 813 23.20 13.02 6.23
N GLY A 814 24.27 13.28 5.46
CA GLY A 814 24.67 12.41 4.35
C GLY A 814 23.57 12.28 3.28
N LEU A 815 22.90 13.39 2.98
CA LEU A 815 21.90 13.55 1.93
C LEU A 815 22.44 14.53 0.87
N GLN A 816 21.88 14.42 -0.33
CA GLN A 816 22.04 15.43 -1.39
C GLN A 816 20.69 16.12 -1.58
N PRO A 817 20.67 17.42 -1.94
CA PRO A 817 19.45 18.07 -2.42
C PRO A 817 18.74 17.22 -3.48
N LEU A 818 17.40 17.15 -3.46
CA LEU A 818 16.67 16.24 -4.33
C LEU A 818 16.82 16.64 -5.81
N TRP A 819 16.95 17.94 -6.11
CA TRP A 819 17.21 18.40 -7.48
C TRP A 819 18.50 17.83 -8.06
N LEU A 820 19.58 17.79 -7.26
CA LEU A 820 20.88 17.24 -7.67
C LEU A 820 20.76 15.72 -7.87
N ARG A 821 19.99 15.05 -7.02
CA ARG A 821 19.71 13.62 -7.17
C ARG A 821 18.94 13.32 -8.46
N ARG A 822 17.90 14.10 -8.78
CA ARG A 822 17.14 13.95 -10.03
C ARG A 822 18.02 14.15 -11.26
N LEU A 823 18.89 15.16 -11.25
CA LEU A 823 19.87 15.40 -12.31
C LEU A 823 20.75 14.16 -12.54
N LYS A 824 21.34 13.62 -11.47
CA LYS A 824 22.19 12.42 -11.53
C LYS A 824 21.43 11.19 -12.01
N LEU A 825 20.20 10.98 -11.51
CA LEU A 825 19.34 9.86 -11.92
C LEU A 825 19.01 9.93 -13.41
N ASN A 826 18.65 11.11 -13.90
CA ASN A 826 18.26 11.30 -15.29
C ASN A 826 19.46 11.22 -16.26
N LEU A 827 20.63 11.77 -15.90
CA LEU A 827 21.85 11.58 -16.69
C LEU A 827 22.31 10.12 -16.70
N THR A 828 22.20 9.42 -15.57
CA THR A 828 22.48 7.96 -15.50
C THR A 828 21.48 7.18 -16.35
N PHE A 829 20.20 7.57 -16.33
CA PHE A 829 19.18 6.95 -17.15
C PHE A 829 19.48 7.15 -18.63
N LEU A 830 19.88 8.37 -19.04
CA LEU A 830 20.34 8.67 -20.39
C LEU A 830 21.57 7.85 -20.79
N PHE A 831 22.60 7.78 -19.94
CA PHE A 831 23.78 6.94 -20.18
C PHE A 831 23.40 5.49 -20.46
N ARG A 832 22.51 4.92 -19.63
CA ARG A 832 22.03 3.55 -19.77
C ARG A 832 21.25 3.34 -21.07
N LEU A 833 20.52 4.35 -21.52
CA LEU A 833 19.80 4.33 -22.78
C LEU A 833 20.75 4.30 -23.98
N LEU A 834 21.77 5.18 -23.98
CA LEU A 834 22.76 5.28 -25.05
C LEU A 834 23.58 3.99 -25.24
N HIS A 835 23.91 3.32 -24.13
CA HIS A 835 24.73 2.11 -24.13
C HIS A 835 23.90 0.80 -24.15
N GLY A 836 22.58 0.88 -24.40
CA GLY A 836 21.73 -0.31 -24.53
C GLY A 836 21.44 -1.10 -23.24
N TYR A 837 21.80 -0.58 -22.07
CA TYR A 837 21.47 -1.19 -20.77
C TYR A 837 19.98 -1.13 -20.43
N ILE A 838 19.25 -0.20 -21.06
CA ILE A 838 17.78 -0.13 -21.05
C ILE A 838 17.28 0.01 -22.48
N LYS A 839 16.13 -0.59 -22.80
CA LYS A 839 15.55 -0.56 -24.15
C LYS A 839 14.49 0.54 -24.26
N SER A 840 14.47 1.17 -25.43
CA SER A 840 13.48 2.15 -25.90
C SER A 840 13.24 1.88 -27.37
N SER A 841 12.02 2.12 -27.84
CA SER A 841 11.67 2.00 -29.25
C SER A 841 12.30 3.11 -30.11
N ASN A 842 12.69 4.23 -29.49
CA ASN A 842 13.26 5.40 -30.18
C ASN A 842 14.67 5.71 -29.64
N PRO A 843 15.75 5.14 -30.20
CA PRO A 843 17.11 5.40 -29.74
C PRO A 843 17.53 6.86 -29.96
N ILE A 844 18.43 7.38 -29.13
CA ILE A 844 19.01 8.72 -29.29
C ILE A 844 20.27 8.59 -30.16
N ALA A 845 20.38 9.43 -31.20
CA ALA A 845 21.51 9.44 -32.11
C ALA A 845 22.63 10.38 -31.65
N PHE A 846 23.88 9.92 -31.76
CA PHE A 846 25.06 10.78 -31.67
C PHE A 846 25.14 11.70 -32.90
N ASN A 847 25.78 12.87 -32.75
CA ASN A 847 26.11 13.69 -33.91
C ASN A 847 27.14 12.98 -34.78
N ASN A 848 27.05 13.18 -36.09
CA ASN A 848 28.15 12.84 -36.99
C ASN A 848 29.39 13.63 -36.55
N LEU A 849 30.55 12.98 -36.51
CA LEU A 849 31.81 13.65 -36.21
C LEU A 849 32.04 14.74 -37.27
N PRO A 850 32.32 16.00 -36.87
CA PRO A 850 32.70 17.02 -37.83
C PRO A 850 33.98 16.61 -38.57
N ILE A 851 34.09 16.97 -39.85
CA ILE A 851 35.27 16.71 -40.72
C ILE A 851 36.54 17.34 -40.13
N TYR A 852 36.40 18.34 -39.26
CA TYR A 852 37.49 19.02 -38.54
C TYR A 852 37.50 18.64 -37.06
N THR A 853 38.70 18.39 -36.51
CA THR A 853 38.98 18.05 -35.10
C THR A 853 38.76 19.25 -34.16
N LEU A 854 37.50 19.54 -33.84
CA LEU A 854 37.15 20.46 -32.76
C LEU A 854 37.29 19.74 -31.41
N ARG A 855 38.09 20.30 -30.48
CA ARG A 855 38.25 19.77 -29.11
C ARG A 855 36.85 19.63 -28.46
N ASN A 856 36.55 18.46 -27.85
CA ASN A 856 35.29 18.09 -27.18
C ASN A 856 34.06 17.70 -28.04
N HIS A 857 34.15 17.49 -29.36
CA HIS A 857 32.97 17.10 -30.15
C HIS A 857 32.61 15.60 -30.16
N GLU A 858 33.56 14.72 -29.80
CA GLU A 858 33.32 13.28 -29.71
C GLU A 858 32.20 12.96 -28.72
N ASN A 859 31.36 11.96 -29.02
CA ASN A 859 30.24 11.52 -28.18
C ASN A 859 29.24 12.64 -27.80
N THR A 860 29.06 13.66 -28.67
CA THR A 860 27.96 14.63 -28.54
C THR A 860 26.67 14.05 -29.12
N LEU A 861 25.54 14.39 -28.52
CA LEU A 861 24.21 13.95 -28.94
C LEU A 861 23.57 15.00 -29.86
N SER A 862 22.84 14.50 -30.86
CA SER A 862 21.98 15.35 -31.67
C SER A 862 20.75 15.79 -30.87
N ILE A 863 20.39 17.06 -31.02
CA ILE A 863 19.21 17.65 -30.37
C ILE A 863 18.22 17.98 -31.48
N SER A 864 17.09 17.26 -31.50
CA SER A 864 16.01 17.53 -32.46
C SER A 864 15.51 18.96 -32.30
N ARG A 865 15.23 19.62 -33.43
CA ARG A 865 14.55 20.93 -33.44
C ARG A 865 13.16 20.76 -32.81
N PHE A 866 12.69 21.81 -32.13
CA PHE A 866 11.38 21.86 -31.49
C PHE A 866 10.75 23.24 -31.69
N ARG A 867 9.42 23.30 -31.72
CA ARG A 867 8.64 24.54 -31.91
C ARG A 867 7.99 25.03 -30.62
N THR A 868 7.68 24.11 -29.71
CA THR A 868 6.88 24.38 -28.51
C THR A 868 7.69 24.29 -27.22
N LYS A 869 7.27 25.07 -26.22
CA LYS A 869 7.81 25.01 -24.84
C LYS A 869 7.54 23.67 -24.15
N LEU A 870 6.48 22.97 -24.58
CA LEU A 870 6.18 21.62 -24.10
C LEU A 870 7.26 20.64 -24.55
N ARG A 871 7.57 20.62 -25.86
CA ARG A 871 8.57 19.72 -26.43
C ARG A 871 9.97 20.03 -25.91
N SER A 872 10.34 21.31 -25.76
CA SER A 872 11.65 21.69 -25.20
C SER A 872 11.92 21.17 -23.78
N ARG A 873 10.86 20.89 -23.02
CA ARG A 873 10.91 20.32 -21.66
C ARG A 873 10.93 18.80 -21.63
N PHE A 874 10.80 18.14 -22.77
CA PHE A 874 10.86 16.69 -22.84
C PHE A 874 12.26 16.17 -22.48
N PHE A 875 12.29 15.00 -21.84
CA PHE A 875 13.50 14.37 -21.32
C PHE A 875 14.64 14.31 -22.33
N LYS A 876 14.41 13.76 -23.54
CA LYS A 876 15.50 13.58 -24.51
C LYS A 876 16.12 14.91 -24.92
N ILE A 877 15.31 15.94 -25.13
CA ILE A 877 15.81 17.28 -25.51
C ILE A 877 16.63 17.89 -24.38
N GLN A 878 16.05 17.94 -23.18
CA GLN A 878 16.69 18.56 -22.02
C GLN A 878 17.99 17.86 -21.62
N TYR A 879 17.98 16.53 -21.55
CA TYR A 879 19.12 15.78 -21.06
C TYR A 879 20.18 15.51 -22.14
N SER A 880 19.84 15.57 -23.43
CA SER A 880 20.86 15.61 -24.49
C SER A 880 21.65 16.92 -24.49
N ALA A 881 20.98 18.05 -24.24
CA ALA A 881 21.67 19.34 -24.07
C ALA A 881 22.64 19.30 -22.88
N LEU A 882 22.16 18.82 -21.73
CA LEU A 882 22.98 18.65 -20.52
C LEU A 882 24.12 17.65 -20.71
N TRP A 883 23.90 16.58 -21.48
CA TRP A 883 24.94 15.62 -21.80
C TRP A 883 26.08 16.30 -22.57
N ASN A 884 25.76 17.14 -23.56
CA ASN A 884 26.76 17.83 -24.38
C ASN A 884 27.62 18.83 -23.58
N GLU A 885 27.14 19.30 -22.42
CA GLU A 885 27.92 20.13 -21.48
C GLU A 885 28.89 19.30 -20.61
N LEU A 886 28.78 17.97 -20.59
CA LEU A 886 29.67 17.12 -19.81
C LEU A 886 31.07 17.03 -20.45
N PRO A 887 32.15 16.97 -19.65
CA PRO A 887 33.50 16.73 -20.15
C PRO A 887 33.58 15.44 -20.95
N LEU A 888 34.46 15.40 -21.96
CA LEU A 888 34.68 14.21 -22.77
C LEU A 888 35.04 12.97 -21.92
N THR A 889 35.81 13.16 -20.85
CA THR A 889 36.17 12.09 -19.90
C THR A 889 34.94 11.42 -19.26
N VAL A 890 33.89 12.19 -18.99
CA VAL A 890 32.63 11.67 -18.45
C VAL A 890 31.81 10.99 -19.55
N ARG A 891 31.79 11.55 -20.77
CA ARG A 891 31.00 11.03 -21.90
C ARG A 891 31.56 9.75 -22.51
N SER A 892 32.87 9.56 -22.49
CA SER A 892 33.55 8.42 -23.12
C SER A 892 33.69 7.17 -22.23
N CYS A 893 33.16 7.19 -21.01
CA CYS A 893 33.20 6.01 -20.13
C CYS A 893 32.28 4.88 -20.63
N ARG A 894 32.59 3.63 -20.26
CA ARG A 894 31.92 2.44 -20.83
C ARG A 894 31.00 1.71 -19.84
N SER A 895 31.14 1.99 -18.54
CA SER A 895 30.35 1.33 -17.50
C SER A 895 29.46 2.31 -16.72
N PRO A 896 28.23 1.91 -16.33
CA PRO A 896 27.35 2.77 -15.52
C PRO A 896 27.95 3.17 -14.17
N THR A 897 28.75 2.28 -13.57
CA THR A 897 29.43 2.52 -12.29
C THR A 897 30.51 3.59 -12.41
N GLU A 898 31.31 3.52 -13.46
CA GLU A 898 32.32 4.54 -13.77
C GLU A 898 31.68 5.87 -14.13
N PHE A 899 30.63 5.86 -14.96
CA PHE A 899 29.86 7.06 -15.30
C PHE A 899 29.37 7.77 -14.04
N GLN A 900 28.77 7.04 -13.10
CA GLN A 900 28.29 7.61 -11.84
C GLN A 900 29.41 8.22 -11.00
N ARG A 901 30.58 7.56 -10.95
CA ARG A 901 31.75 8.07 -10.22
C ARG A 901 32.23 9.39 -10.82
N LEU A 902 32.49 9.42 -12.12
CA LEU A 902 32.98 10.59 -12.85
C LEU A 902 31.96 11.73 -12.83
N LEU A 903 30.67 11.42 -12.99
CA LEU A 903 29.60 12.41 -12.87
C LEU A 903 29.52 13.00 -11.45
N ASN A 904 29.74 12.20 -10.41
CA ASN A 904 29.76 12.69 -9.04
C ASN A 904 30.95 13.63 -8.78
N GLU A 905 32.11 13.29 -9.33
CA GLU A 905 33.34 14.09 -9.26
C GLU A 905 33.14 15.43 -9.97
N PHE A 906 32.67 15.40 -11.22
CA PHE A 906 32.35 16.60 -12.01
C PHE A 906 31.34 17.51 -11.30
N LEU A 907 30.22 16.95 -10.82
CA LEU A 907 29.18 17.74 -10.14
C LEU A 907 29.59 18.21 -8.72
N SER A 908 30.75 17.79 -8.20
CA SER A 908 31.23 18.21 -6.88
C SER A 908 32.08 19.48 -6.91
N THR A 909 32.61 19.86 -8.09
CA THR A 909 33.46 21.04 -8.30
C THR A 909 32.70 22.35 -8.04
N LYS A 910 33.42 23.40 -7.62
CA LYS A 910 32.84 24.66 -7.11
C LYS A 910 32.07 25.47 -8.17
N GLU A 911 32.48 25.42 -9.43
CA GLU A 911 31.94 26.27 -10.51
C GLU A 911 30.50 25.94 -10.95
N LEU A 912 30.02 24.71 -10.69
CA LEU A 912 28.67 24.29 -11.11
C LEU A 912 27.58 24.64 -10.10
N ARG A 913 27.93 24.90 -8.83
CA ARG A 913 26.94 25.17 -7.76
C ARG A 913 26.25 26.53 -7.90
N SER A 914 26.86 27.48 -8.60
CA SER A 914 26.29 28.78 -8.96
C SER A 914 25.41 28.70 -10.22
N THR A 915 25.75 27.83 -11.17
CA THR A 915 25.11 27.80 -12.51
C THR A 915 23.89 26.87 -12.60
N TYR A 916 23.85 25.78 -11.82
CA TYR A 916 22.80 24.76 -11.91
C TYR A 916 21.56 24.86 -10.98
N PRO A 917 21.47 25.76 -9.98
CA PRO A 917 20.19 26.08 -9.31
C PRO A 917 19.09 26.54 -10.30
N TYR A 918 19.50 26.99 -11.49
CA TYR A 918 18.68 27.35 -12.65
C TYR A 918 17.64 26.27 -13.03
N PHE A 919 17.90 24.99 -12.76
CA PHE A 919 16.97 23.88 -13.03
C PHE A 919 15.73 23.84 -12.13
N ILE A 920 15.75 24.54 -10.99
CA ILE A 920 14.57 24.73 -10.13
C ILE A 920 13.65 25.81 -10.73
N HIS A 921 14.22 26.79 -11.45
CA HIS A 921 13.56 28.05 -11.81
C HIS A 921 13.14 28.20 -13.28
N MET A 922 13.24 27.16 -14.14
CA MET A 922 12.67 27.22 -15.51
C MET A 922 11.15 27.47 -15.48
N GLY A 923 10.81 28.76 -15.52
CA GLY A 923 9.50 29.36 -15.34
C GLY A 923 9.47 30.84 -15.74
N ARG A 924 10.60 31.55 -15.75
CA ARG A 924 10.71 32.89 -16.36
C ARG A 924 11.52 32.83 -17.65
N SER A 925 10.89 33.19 -18.75
CA SER A 925 11.57 33.65 -19.97
C SER A 925 12.01 35.08 -19.74
N THR A 926 13.31 35.34 -19.81
CA THR A 926 13.93 36.49 -20.48
C THR A 926 15.44 36.35 -20.35
N SER A 927 16.14 36.67 -21.43
CA SER A 927 17.58 36.93 -21.48
C SER A 927 18.01 37.82 -20.31
N PHE A 928 18.99 37.38 -19.53
CA PHE A 928 19.73 38.28 -18.66
C PHE A 928 21.22 38.12 -18.95
N SER A 929 21.78 39.19 -19.51
CA SER A 929 23.20 39.45 -19.55
C SER A 929 23.77 39.41 -18.14
N THR A 930 25.00 38.92 -18.06
CA THR A 930 25.85 38.88 -16.88
C THR A 930 26.12 40.29 -16.34
N THR A 931 25.35 40.75 -15.35
CA THR A 931 25.78 41.74 -14.34
C THR A 931 24.64 41.98 -13.33
N ASP A 932 24.86 41.57 -12.07
CA ASP A 932 24.36 42.15 -10.80
C ASP A 932 23.89 41.06 -9.78
N PRO A 933 24.67 40.78 -8.71
CA PRO A 933 24.36 39.75 -7.70
C PRO A 933 23.38 40.17 -6.59
N SER A 934 22.76 41.36 -6.64
CA SER A 934 22.13 41.96 -5.45
C SER A 934 20.59 41.85 -5.32
N ALA A 935 19.86 41.29 -6.29
CA ALA A 935 18.40 41.27 -6.26
C ALA A 935 17.79 39.92 -5.82
N ILE A 936 17.77 39.63 -4.52
CA ILE A 936 16.85 38.67 -3.89
C ILE A 936 15.80 39.47 -3.12
N PRO A 937 14.51 39.51 -3.52
CA PRO A 937 13.48 40.17 -2.73
C PRO A 937 13.11 39.33 -1.50
N PRO A 938 12.69 39.97 -0.39
CA PRO A 938 12.43 39.31 0.89
C PRO A 938 11.20 38.38 0.81
N ILE A 939 11.28 37.25 1.54
CA ILE A 939 10.22 36.23 1.75
C ILE A 939 9.34 36.62 2.92
#